data_AF-A0A960TWJ1-F1
#
_entry.id   AF-A0A960TWJ1-F1
#
_cell.length_a   1.000
_cell.length_b   1.000
_cell.length_c   1.000
_cell.angle_alpha   90.00
_cell.angle_beta   90.00
_cell.angle_gamma   90.00
#
_symmetry.space_group_name_H-M   'P 1'
#
loop_
_entity.id
_entity.type
_entity.pdbx_description
1 polymer ?
#
loop_
_entity_poly.entity_id
_entity_poly.type
_entity_poly.pdbx_seq_one_letter_code
_entity_poly.pdbx_strand_id
1 'polypeptide(L)'
;MRVVILPLVALAMILGLLYVLQQQLAPETTGLGPGGSDVLVLHDALTQLDSPNEMVSAMSLVQLLAHFDVDITVESVENYEKGRLRKFDYVFYVGTKSGQPLPSVFIDDVYNTDKPIFWINENLDRIGKRHSMDKYGFEWERSSDDYATNEVVYKDTRLAKVSLQTFGVRQTRKSVSEVIAEAKYVSHPVKEAQSGFELSAYDALQMVRAMAAKSPSDMETLSASPLGMALPEGLPTLPEGMANPDKAPDVAKLPGTTAEQDEALLRPPPPPMPEPPPAITIPWIIKGANLWYVSSDALAYAVEGGAYLAFCDVLHDFLEVKHVKEHPAFLRLEDIHAKRDPESLKRTADLLFTKKVPFAFTLTPVYVNPETDEISYLSDDEKFSETVRYLVSKGGVPILHGYTHQHSGETAVDFEFWSREDGRSLFGDDRTAVASRLVRGLSEAHMAGIYPIAWTTPHYAAGQTDYDEMANFFTTVVERRMPVDLFGSDQFFPYVIKQDMHRQIIIPETLGYINPSAGRDPQALIDDAKRTLVVRDGWASFFFHTFLDLELLSETIDGIRAEGYEFVSLADFNNKVTTRDRVTVTGTSDVKISFNGQYKHEMVINEFGEPIDHNYSLGTVTGDVQKYVSLRPREVQVIEGVYRRPPFTLRNLYLFRPTISGVTNPVALVLLFVGMLTMLAFLVIWLFLVTRTTYSGAKQLVAERRGEDVG
;
A
#
# COMPACT_ATOMS: atom_id res chain seq x y z
N MET A 1 -26.93 -54.89 -9.18
CA MET A 1 -25.58 -54.31 -8.95
C MET A 1 -25.05 -53.47 -10.12
N ARG A 2 -25.15 -53.90 -11.39
CA ARG A 2 -24.62 -53.11 -12.53
C ARG A 2 -25.34 -51.79 -12.86
N VAL A 3 -26.58 -51.59 -12.40
CA VAL A 3 -27.39 -50.39 -12.71
C VAL A 3 -27.10 -49.19 -11.79
N VAL A 4 -26.42 -49.40 -10.65
CA VAL A 4 -26.11 -48.33 -9.67
C VAL A 4 -24.64 -47.87 -9.77
N ILE A 5 -23.76 -48.71 -10.32
CA ILE A 5 -22.33 -48.40 -10.42
C ILE A 5 -22.05 -47.37 -11.53
N LEU A 6 -22.76 -47.44 -12.65
CA LEU A 6 -22.53 -46.54 -13.79
C LEU A 6 -22.83 -45.05 -13.48
N PRO A 7 -23.95 -44.70 -12.80
CA PRO A 7 -24.23 -43.32 -12.40
C PRO A 7 -23.22 -42.78 -11.37
N LEU A 8 -22.75 -43.63 -10.45
CA LEU A 8 -21.77 -43.24 -9.43
C LEU A 8 -20.39 -42.98 -10.04
N VAL A 9 -19.97 -43.77 -11.04
CA VAL A 9 -18.73 -43.55 -11.78
C VAL A 9 -18.84 -42.28 -12.63
N ALA A 10 -19.98 -42.03 -13.28
CA ALA A 10 -20.21 -40.79 -14.03
C ALA A 10 -20.18 -39.55 -13.12
N LEU A 11 -20.81 -39.63 -11.94
CA LEU A 11 -20.78 -38.54 -10.96
C LEU A 11 -19.36 -38.30 -10.42
N ALA A 12 -18.60 -39.35 -10.14
CA ALA A 12 -17.21 -39.24 -9.71
C ALA A 12 -16.30 -38.62 -10.80
N MET A 13 -16.53 -38.96 -12.07
CA MET A 13 -15.80 -38.34 -13.19
C MET A 13 -16.20 -36.89 -13.40
N ILE A 14 -17.48 -36.53 -13.24
CA ILE A 14 -17.94 -35.13 -13.34
C ILE A 14 -17.38 -34.30 -12.17
N LEU A 15 -17.39 -34.84 -10.95
CA LEU A 15 -16.80 -34.18 -9.79
C LEU A 15 -15.27 -34.05 -9.93
N GLY A 16 -14.60 -35.07 -10.48
CA GLY A 16 -13.17 -35.00 -10.80
C GLY A 16 -12.86 -33.97 -11.88
N LEU A 17 -13.70 -33.87 -12.91
CA LEU A 17 -13.54 -32.87 -13.98
C LEU A 17 -13.82 -31.45 -13.48
N LEU A 18 -14.85 -31.26 -12.64
CA LEU A 18 -15.13 -30.00 -11.96
C LEU A 18 -14.00 -29.59 -11.02
N TYR A 19 -13.39 -30.55 -10.31
CA TYR A 19 -12.23 -30.30 -9.46
C TYR A 19 -11.00 -29.87 -10.29
N VAL A 20 -10.76 -30.50 -11.44
CA VAL A 20 -9.67 -30.11 -12.36
C VAL A 20 -9.95 -28.75 -13.02
N LEU A 21 -11.19 -28.47 -13.41
CA LEU A 21 -11.59 -27.17 -13.95
C LEU A 21 -11.49 -26.06 -12.89
N GLN A 22 -11.78 -26.36 -11.62
CA GLN A 22 -11.64 -25.42 -10.51
C GLN A 22 -10.16 -25.15 -10.18
N GLN A 23 -9.27 -26.13 -10.37
CA GLN A 23 -7.81 -25.95 -10.30
C GLN A 23 -7.26 -25.09 -11.46
N GLN A 24 -7.88 -25.15 -12.64
CA GLN A 24 -7.49 -24.33 -13.80
C GLN A 24 -8.07 -22.91 -13.80
N LEU A 25 -9.08 -22.64 -12.96
CA LEU A 25 -9.74 -21.33 -12.80
C LEU A 25 -9.36 -20.62 -11.50
N ALA A 26 -8.60 -21.28 -10.61
CA ALA A 26 -7.92 -20.58 -9.53
C ALA A 26 -6.81 -19.73 -10.18
N PRO A 27 -6.71 -18.41 -9.90
CA PRO A 27 -5.52 -17.68 -10.26
C PRO A 27 -4.33 -18.44 -9.68
N GLU A 28 -3.33 -18.72 -10.51
CA GLU A 28 -2.10 -19.36 -10.05
C GLU A 28 -1.63 -18.62 -8.80
N THR A 29 -1.73 -19.26 -7.65
CA THR A 29 -1.00 -18.83 -6.47
C THR A 29 0.45 -18.94 -6.89
N THR A 30 1.09 -17.81 -7.18
CA THR A 30 2.54 -17.70 -7.34
C THR A 30 3.16 -18.09 -6.00
N GLY A 31 3.28 -19.39 -5.77
CA GLY A 31 4.07 -19.93 -4.69
C GLY A 31 5.51 -19.55 -5.00
N LEU A 32 6.02 -18.58 -4.26
CA LEU A 32 7.43 -18.23 -4.17
C LEU A 32 8.20 -19.50 -3.76
N GLY A 33 8.74 -20.21 -4.76
CA GLY A 33 9.80 -21.18 -4.53
C GLY A 33 11.12 -20.45 -4.33
N PRO A 34 12.13 -21.07 -3.69
CA PRO A 34 13.48 -20.51 -3.68
C PRO A 34 14.05 -20.57 -5.10
N GLY A 35 14.17 -19.44 -5.79
CA GLY A 35 14.68 -19.43 -7.17
C GLY A 35 14.60 -18.12 -7.96
N GLY A 36 14.52 -16.96 -7.31
CA GLY A 36 14.60 -15.66 -7.99
C GLY A 36 16.01 -15.38 -8.53
N SER A 37 16.13 -14.44 -9.49
CA SER A 37 17.45 -14.01 -9.96
C SER A 37 18.18 -13.20 -8.91
N ASP A 38 19.48 -13.44 -8.75
CA ASP A 38 20.32 -12.70 -7.81
C ASP A 38 20.64 -11.30 -8.36
N VAL A 39 20.27 -10.25 -7.61
CA VAL A 39 20.48 -8.84 -8.00
C VAL A 39 21.41 -8.15 -7.02
N LEU A 40 22.46 -7.50 -7.54
CA LEU A 40 23.34 -6.62 -6.77
C LEU A 40 22.98 -5.16 -7.01
N VAL A 41 22.63 -4.42 -5.96
CA VAL A 41 22.44 -2.97 -5.97
C VAL A 41 23.63 -2.31 -5.29
N LEU A 42 24.42 -1.57 -6.07
CA LEU A 42 25.54 -0.77 -5.57
C LEU A 42 25.13 0.70 -5.47
N HIS A 43 25.48 1.36 -4.37
CA HIS A 43 25.25 2.79 -4.18
C HIS A 43 26.52 3.51 -3.72
N ASP A 44 26.60 4.82 -3.96
CA ASP A 44 27.77 5.63 -3.63
C ASP A 44 27.70 6.35 -2.27
N ALA A 45 26.64 6.12 -1.47
CA ALA A 45 26.63 6.55 -0.06
C ALA A 45 27.79 5.93 0.77
N LEU A 46 28.45 6.76 1.57
CA LEU A 46 29.73 6.47 2.27
C LEU A 46 29.58 5.45 3.41
N THR A 47 28.43 5.46 4.10
CA THR A 47 28.09 4.53 5.18
C THR A 47 26.57 4.28 5.17
N GLN A 48 26.12 3.12 5.66
CA GLN A 48 24.68 2.88 5.94
C GLN A 48 24.12 3.80 7.04
N LEU A 49 24.96 4.62 7.70
CA LEU A 49 24.65 5.21 9.01
C LEU A 49 24.57 6.74 9.06
N ASP A 50 24.98 7.51 8.03
CA ASP A 50 25.15 8.97 8.24
C ASP A 50 24.32 9.90 7.32
N SER A 51 23.53 9.40 6.38
CA SER A 51 22.57 10.26 5.66
C SER A 51 21.45 9.47 4.97
N PRO A 52 20.25 9.37 5.59
CA PRO A 52 19.06 8.77 4.96
C PRO A 52 18.80 9.31 3.55
N ASN A 53 19.08 10.60 3.32
CA ASN A 53 18.95 11.27 2.02
C ASN A 53 19.75 10.60 0.90
N GLU A 54 20.95 10.09 1.20
CA GLU A 54 21.84 9.48 0.19
C GLU A 54 21.42 8.05 -0.17
N MET A 55 20.59 7.43 0.66
CA MET A 55 20.09 6.07 0.46
C MET A 55 18.70 6.02 -0.18
N VAL A 56 17.97 7.15 -0.23
CA VAL A 56 16.59 7.20 -0.76
C VAL A 56 16.50 6.49 -2.11
N SER A 57 17.27 6.90 -3.11
CA SER A 57 17.19 6.33 -4.46
C SER A 57 17.56 4.85 -4.49
N ALA A 58 18.59 4.43 -3.74
CA ALA A 58 18.98 3.02 -3.69
C ALA A 58 17.89 2.14 -3.03
N MET A 59 17.30 2.61 -1.93
CA MET A 59 16.24 1.88 -1.23
C MET A 59 14.91 1.96 -1.98
N SER A 60 14.62 3.05 -2.69
CA SER A 60 13.47 3.15 -3.60
C SER A 60 13.56 2.15 -4.75
N LEU A 61 14.77 1.90 -5.27
CA LEU A 61 15.00 0.84 -6.25
C LEU A 61 14.74 -0.53 -5.64
N VAL A 62 15.21 -0.80 -4.42
CA VAL A 62 14.98 -2.07 -3.71
C VAL A 62 13.47 -2.33 -3.57
N GLN A 63 12.69 -1.33 -3.15
CA GLN A 63 11.24 -1.49 -3.04
C GLN A 63 10.56 -1.77 -4.39
N LEU A 64 11.00 -1.11 -5.48
CA LEU A 64 10.47 -1.40 -6.82
C LEU A 64 10.79 -2.81 -7.28
N LEU A 65 12.02 -3.26 -7.02
CA LEU A 65 12.47 -4.57 -7.45
C LEU A 65 11.69 -5.71 -6.77
N ALA A 66 11.09 -5.46 -5.60
CA ALA A 66 10.23 -6.41 -4.90
C ALA A 66 8.87 -6.71 -5.61
N HIS A 67 8.60 -6.08 -6.74
CA HIS A 67 7.57 -6.55 -7.68
C HIS A 67 8.02 -7.80 -8.46
N PHE A 68 9.31 -7.93 -8.72
CA PHE A 68 9.92 -9.04 -9.46
C PHE A 68 10.34 -10.15 -8.48
N ASP A 69 10.41 -11.39 -8.99
CA ASP A 69 10.90 -12.54 -8.22
C ASP A 69 12.44 -12.53 -8.24
N VAL A 70 13.03 -11.68 -7.39
CA VAL A 70 14.48 -11.43 -7.33
C VAL A 70 14.98 -11.41 -5.89
N ASP A 71 16.21 -11.89 -5.70
CA ASP A 71 16.93 -11.85 -4.42
C ASP A 71 17.93 -10.69 -4.44
N ILE A 72 17.70 -9.67 -3.59
CA ILE A 72 18.43 -8.39 -3.67
C ILE A 72 19.52 -8.31 -2.60
N THR A 73 20.75 -8.00 -3.03
CA THR A 73 21.86 -7.61 -2.14
C THR A 73 22.20 -6.14 -2.36
N VAL A 74 22.23 -5.35 -1.29
CA VAL A 74 22.57 -3.92 -1.32
C VAL A 74 23.93 -3.69 -0.67
N GLU A 75 24.85 -3.03 -1.38
CA GLU A 75 26.21 -2.76 -0.90
C GLU A 75 26.65 -1.34 -1.28
N SER A 76 27.45 -0.70 -0.39
CA SER A 76 28.19 0.49 -0.80
C SER A 76 29.26 0.10 -1.81
N VAL A 77 29.34 0.86 -2.90
CA VAL A 77 30.32 0.65 -3.97
C VAL A 77 31.76 0.76 -3.46
N GLU A 78 32.00 1.46 -2.35
CA GLU A 78 33.33 1.57 -1.74
C GLU A 78 33.85 0.24 -1.19
N ASN A 79 32.95 -0.64 -0.79
CA ASN A 79 33.27 -1.99 -0.31
C ASN A 79 33.39 -3.01 -1.45
N TYR A 80 33.30 -2.58 -2.71
CA TYR A 80 33.32 -3.48 -3.85
C TYR A 80 34.67 -4.20 -3.99
N GLU A 81 34.62 -5.53 -3.94
CA GLU A 81 35.78 -6.39 -4.21
C GLU A 81 35.78 -6.92 -5.64
N LYS A 82 36.99 -7.11 -6.19
CA LYS A 82 37.17 -7.63 -7.55
C LYS A 82 36.42 -8.94 -7.75
N GLY A 83 35.61 -9.00 -8.79
CA GLY A 83 34.81 -10.15 -9.19
C GLY A 83 33.49 -10.29 -8.43
N ARG A 84 33.16 -9.38 -7.50
CA ARG A 84 31.91 -9.43 -6.72
C ARG A 84 30.68 -9.56 -7.61
N LEU A 85 30.60 -8.75 -8.67
CA LEU A 85 29.45 -8.74 -9.58
C LEU A 85 29.21 -10.06 -10.33
N ARG A 86 30.22 -10.95 -10.42
CA ARG A 86 30.09 -12.21 -11.18
C ARG A 86 29.17 -13.21 -10.48
N LYS A 87 28.89 -13.00 -9.20
CA LYS A 87 28.01 -13.82 -8.37
C LYS A 87 26.53 -13.52 -8.57
N PHE A 88 26.21 -12.46 -9.30
CA PHE A 88 24.85 -11.96 -9.49
C PHE A 88 24.44 -12.09 -10.96
N ASP A 89 23.15 -12.15 -11.21
CA ASP A 89 22.58 -12.19 -12.55
C ASP A 89 22.41 -10.79 -13.12
N TYR A 90 21.97 -9.84 -12.28
CA TYR A 90 21.80 -8.45 -12.66
C TYR A 90 22.51 -7.52 -11.67
N VAL A 91 22.98 -6.39 -12.17
CA VAL A 91 23.68 -5.39 -11.35
C VAL A 91 23.06 -4.02 -11.59
N PHE A 92 22.76 -3.31 -10.52
CA PHE A 92 22.41 -1.90 -10.54
C PHE A 92 23.54 -1.10 -9.88
N TYR A 93 23.85 0.06 -10.45
CA TYR A 93 24.65 1.09 -9.79
C TYR A 93 23.82 2.37 -9.72
N VAL A 94 23.64 2.89 -8.50
CA VAL A 94 22.91 4.13 -8.21
C VAL A 94 23.92 5.19 -7.80
N GLY A 95 24.15 6.17 -8.68
CA GLY A 95 25.04 7.29 -8.39
C GLY A 95 24.26 8.53 -7.95
N THR A 96 24.39 8.94 -6.69
CA THR A 96 23.77 10.17 -6.16
C THR A 96 24.79 11.24 -5.82
N LYS A 97 26.09 10.94 -5.86
CA LYS A 97 27.17 11.87 -5.53
C LYS A 97 28.07 12.17 -6.73
N SER A 98 27.97 13.41 -7.21
CA SER A 98 28.88 13.90 -8.25
C SER A 98 30.33 13.93 -7.79
N GLY A 99 31.22 13.43 -8.63
CA GLY A 99 32.66 13.60 -8.40
C GLY A 99 33.27 12.59 -7.42
N GLN A 100 32.50 11.66 -6.85
CA GLN A 100 33.04 10.62 -5.96
C GLN A 100 33.97 9.66 -6.73
N PRO A 101 35.12 9.27 -6.15
CA PRO A 101 35.98 8.26 -6.75
C PRO A 101 35.36 6.86 -6.62
N LEU A 102 35.03 6.24 -7.76
CA LEU A 102 34.64 4.83 -7.79
C LEU A 102 35.87 3.92 -7.77
N PRO A 103 35.85 2.77 -7.08
CA PRO A 103 36.97 1.83 -7.10
C PRO A 103 37.32 1.42 -8.53
N SER A 104 38.60 1.52 -8.88
CA SER A 104 39.06 1.17 -10.23
C SER A 104 38.76 -0.29 -10.58
N VAL A 105 38.78 -1.19 -9.58
CA VAL A 105 38.40 -2.60 -9.70
C VAL A 105 36.94 -2.78 -10.08
N PHE A 106 36.03 -1.94 -9.57
CA PHE A 106 34.61 -1.97 -9.95
C PHE A 106 34.43 -1.55 -11.41
N ILE A 107 35.04 -0.43 -11.80
CA ILE A 107 34.99 0.05 -13.19
C ILE A 107 35.58 -0.97 -14.17
N ASP A 108 36.68 -1.64 -13.79
CA ASP A 108 37.28 -2.71 -14.57
C ASP A 108 36.36 -3.92 -14.72
N ASP A 109 35.71 -4.37 -13.65
CA ASP A 109 34.78 -5.50 -13.74
C ASP A 109 33.52 -5.16 -14.53
N VAL A 110 32.97 -3.94 -14.39
CA VAL A 110 31.88 -3.42 -15.22
C VAL A 110 32.25 -3.44 -16.70
N TYR A 111 33.48 -3.01 -17.04
CA TYR A 111 33.93 -3.01 -18.43
C TYR A 111 34.19 -4.42 -18.98
N ASN A 112 34.62 -5.38 -18.15
CA ASN A 112 35.04 -6.71 -18.61
C ASN A 112 33.98 -7.81 -18.43
N THR A 113 32.78 -7.46 -17.96
CA THR A 113 31.70 -8.43 -17.75
C THR A 113 30.70 -8.43 -18.92
N ASP A 114 30.05 -9.58 -19.10
CA ASP A 114 28.88 -9.75 -19.97
C ASP A 114 27.56 -9.71 -19.16
N LYS A 115 27.64 -9.62 -17.82
CA LYS A 115 26.46 -9.49 -16.96
C LYS A 115 25.71 -8.18 -17.27
N PRO A 116 24.37 -8.18 -17.34
CA PRO A 116 23.57 -6.96 -17.48
C PRO A 116 23.82 -5.98 -16.33
N ILE A 117 24.07 -4.72 -16.68
CA ILE A 117 24.28 -3.63 -15.72
C ILE A 117 23.31 -2.50 -16.05
N PHE A 118 22.59 -2.02 -15.04
CA PHE A 118 21.83 -0.78 -15.11
C PHE A 118 22.54 0.29 -14.30
N TRP A 119 23.00 1.32 -15.00
CA TRP A 119 23.67 2.46 -14.42
C TRP A 119 22.69 3.63 -14.30
N ILE A 120 22.51 4.17 -13.10
CA ILE A 120 21.52 5.19 -12.80
C ILE A 120 22.23 6.49 -12.42
N ASN A 121 21.88 7.56 -13.12
CA ASN A 121 22.23 8.95 -12.81
C ASN A 121 23.73 9.28 -13.00
N GLU A 122 24.50 9.45 -11.92
CA GLU A 122 25.85 10.05 -11.93
C GLU A 122 26.98 9.06 -12.27
N ASN A 123 28.20 9.58 -12.46
CA ASN A 123 29.47 8.83 -12.50
C ASN A 123 29.73 7.92 -13.71
N LEU A 124 28.89 7.93 -14.77
CA LEU A 124 29.14 7.16 -16.00
C LEU A 124 30.47 7.59 -16.68
N ASP A 125 30.85 8.86 -16.53
CA ASP A 125 32.11 9.44 -17.02
C ASP A 125 33.35 8.68 -16.50
N ARG A 126 33.25 8.01 -15.35
CA ARG A 126 34.35 7.20 -14.79
C ARG A 126 34.71 6.02 -15.67
N ILE A 127 33.73 5.41 -16.34
CA ILE A 127 33.98 4.37 -17.33
C ILE A 127 34.72 5.00 -18.52
N GLY A 128 34.21 6.09 -19.08
CA GLY A 128 34.79 6.72 -20.28
C GLY A 128 36.16 7.36 -20.08
N LYS A 129 36.51 7.77 -18.86
CA LYS A 129 37.86 8.26 -18.51
C LYS A 129 38.89 7.13 -18.38
N ARG A 130 38.44 5.89 -18.14
CA ARG A 130 39.31 4.73 -17.89
C ARG A 130 39.39 3.76 -19.07
N HIS A 131 38.28 3.56 -19.78
CA HIS A 131 38.14 2.61 -20.89
C HIS A 131 37.43 3.27 -22.08
N SER A 132 37.67 2.77 -23.32
CA SER A 132 36.88 3.21 -24.47
C SER A 132 35.43 2.75 -24.33
N MET A 133 34.48 3.66 -24.51
CA MET A 133 33.05 3.32 -24.50
C MET A 133 32.54 2.81 -25.86
N ASP A 134 33.40 2.65 -26.86
CA ASP A 134 33.02 2.21 -28.21
C ASP A 134 32.17 0.95 -28.17
N LYS A 135 32.51 -0.04 -27.33
CA LYS A 135 31.80 -1.33 -27.24
C LYS A 135 30.31 -1.19 -26.91
N TYR A 136 29.92 -0.10 -26.23
CA TYR A 136 28.53 0.20 -25.89
C TYR A 136 27.83 1.00 -27.00
N GLY A 137 28.56 1.65 -27.91
CA GLY A 137 27.96 2.43 -29.00
C GLY A 137 27.37 3.77 -28.54
N PHE A 138 27.75 4.25 -27.36
CA PHE A 138 27.46 5.59 -26.84
C PHE A 138 28.61 6.04 -25.93
N GLU A 139 28.74 7.35 -25.75
CA GLU A 139 29.73 7.97 -24.86
C GLU A 139 29.05 8.99 -23.95
N TRP A 140 29.65 9.25 -22.79
CA TRP A 140 29.23 10.36 -21.94
C TRP A 140 29.53 11.70 -22.63
N GLU A 141 28.60 12.64 -22.55
CA GLU A 141 28.74 14.03 -22.99
C GLU A 141 28.72 14.93 -21.74
N ARG A 142 28.98 16.25 -21.88
CA ARG A 142 29.24 17.21 -20.79
C ARG A 142 28.29 17.11 -19.56
N SER A 143 28.74 17.70 -18.44
CA SER A 143 27.98 17.70 -17.17
C SER A 143 26.64 18.42 -17.26
N SER A 144 25.80 18.18 -16.25
CA SER A 144 24.39 18.55 -16.17
C SER A 144 24.03 20.04 -16.31
N ASP A 145 24.97 20.97 -16.09
CA ASP A 145 24.73 22.41 -16.22
C ASP A 145 24.36 22.85 -17.65
N ASP A 146 24.75 22.06 -18.67
CA ASP A 146 24.47 22.35 -20.08
C ASP A 146 23.11 21.78 -20.57
N TYR A 147 22.44 20.94 -19.76
CA TYR A 147 21.35 20.06 -20.21
C TYR A 147 20.14 20.06 -19.25
N ALA A 148 19.42 21.17 -19.18
CA ALA A 148 18.13 21.20 -18.52
C ALA A 148 17.05 20.50 -19.38
N THR A 149 16.37 19.47 -18.87
CA THR A 149 15.23 18.81 -19.55
C THR A 149 14.06 18.59 -18.60
N ASN A 150 12.84 18.84 -19.05
CA ASN A 150 11.62 18.79 -18.24
C ASN A 150 10.55 17.81 -18.77
N GLU A 151 10.87 17.04 -19.81
CA GLU A 151 9.98 16.04 -20.38
C GLU A 151 10.75 14.82 -20.85
N VAL A 152 10.14 13.64 -20.72
CA VAL A 152 10.60 12.38 -21.30
C VAL A 152 9.57 11.87 -22.29
N VAL A 153 10.03 11.43 -23.46
CA VAL A 153 9.21 10.71 -24.44
C VAL A 153 9.56 9.23 -24.38
N TYR A 154 8.57 8.40 -24.08
CA TYR A 154 8.67 6.94 -24.00
C TYR A 154 7.42 6.27 -24.58
N LYS A 155 7.58 5.32 -25.50
CA LYS A 155 6.47 4.63 -26.21
C LYS A 155 5.40 5.61 -26.75
N ASP A 156 5.86 6.68 -27.41
CA ASP A 156 5.03 7.78 -27.94
C ASP A 156 4.25 8.59 -26.88
N THR A 157 4.45 8.34 -25.59
CA THR A 157 3.87 9.09 -24.49
C THR A 157 4.85 10.13 -23.97
N ARG A 158 4.35 11.36 -23.76
CA ARG A 158 5.08 12.46 -23.10
C ARG A 158 4.83 12.38 -21.60
N LEU A 159 5.91 12.38 -20.82
CA LEU A 159 5.91 12.26 -19.37
C LEU A 159 6.64 13.44 -18.75
N ALA A 160 6.06 14.06 -17.73
CA ALA A 160 6.69 15.17 -17.03
C ALA A 160 7.96 14.69 -16.30
N LYS A 161 9.03 15.48 -16.36
CA LYS A 161 10.28 15.21 -15.64
C LYS A 161 10.58 16.39 -14.71
N VAL A 162 10.41 16.17 -13.40
CA VAL A 162 10.51 17.21 -12.37
C VAL A 162 11.97 17.66 -12.16
N SER A 163 12.90 16.70 -12.02
CA SER A 163 14.31 17.04 -11.96
C SER A 163 14.77 17.56 -13.32
N LEU A 164 15.22 18.81 -13.40
CA LEU A 164 15.76 19.35 -14.65
C LEU A 164 17.12 18.76 -15.02
N GLN A 165 17.80 18.13 -14.06
CA GLN A 165 19.15 17.62 -14.21
C GLN A 165 19.19 16.42 -15.18
N THR A 166 20.04 16.50 -16.20
CA THR A 166 20.28 15.40 -17.14
C THR A 166 21.78 15.29 -17.46
N PHE A 167 22.34 14.11 -17.26
CA PHE A 167 23.73 13.77 -17.55
C PHE A 167 23.84 13.24 -18.98
N GLY A 168 24.16 14.14 -19.90
CA GLY A 168 24.11 13.87 -21.33
C GLY A 168 24.93 12.66 -21.79
N VAL A 169 24.39 11.89 -22.72
CA VAL A 169 25.11 10.86 -23.48
C VAL A 169 24.88 11.05 -24.96
N ARG A 170 25.90 10.78 -25.75
CA ARG A 170 25.84 10.84 -27.22
C ARG A 170 25.86 9.44 -27.81
N GLN A 171 24.84 9.12 -28.60
CA GLN A 171 24.84 7.86 -29.34
C GLN A 171 25.88 7.92 -30.47
N THR A 172 26.88 7.03 -30.41
CA THR A 172 27.97 7.00 -31.41
C THR A 172 27.73 5.96 -32.49
N ARG A 173 27.06 4.84 -32.18
CA ARG A 173 26.80 3.74 -33.13
C ARG A 173 25.41 3.11 -32.94
N LYS A 174 24.46 3.48 -33.81
CA LYS A 174 23.09 2.93 -33.84
C LYS A 174 22.98 1.42 -34.07
N SER A 175 24.02 0.79 -34.63
CA SER A 175 24.06 -0.67 -34.81
C SER A 175 24.43 -1.43 -33.54
N VAL A 176 24.83 -0.74 -32.47
CA VAL A 176 25.32 -1.31 -31.20
C VAL A 176 24.47 -0.85 -30.02
N SER A 177 23.96 0.37 -30.08
CA SER A 177 23.10 0.95 -29.05
C SER A 177 21.71 1.30 -29.55
N GLU A 178 20.77 1.33 -28.62
CA GLU A 178 19.37 1.69 -28.82
C GLU A 178 18.97 2.75 -27.79
N VAL A 179 18.38 3.85 -28.26
CA VAL A 179 17.76 4.86 -27.40
C VAL A 179 16.33 4.41 -27.12
N ILE A 180 16.04 4.19 -25.84
CA ILE A 180 14.78 3.64 -25.37
C ILE A 180 13.80 4.77 -25.00
N ALA A 181 14.32 5.85 -24.42
CA ALA A 181 13.55 7.04 -24.08
C ALA A 181 14.40 8.30 -24.35
N GLU A 182 13.74 9.41 -24.68
CA GLU A 182 14.39 10.69 -24.98
C GLU A 182 13.95 11.75 -23.97
N ALA A 183 14.90 12.50 -23.40
CA ALA A 183 14.65 13.67 -22.57
C ALA A 183 14.75 14.95 -23.41
N LYS A 184 13.83 15.89 -23.17
CA LYS A 184 13.71 17.15 -23.93
C LYS A 184 13.49 18.33 -22.99
N TYR A 185 13.98 19.49 -23.40
CA TYR A 185 13.47 20.76 -22.89
C TYR A 185 12.31 21.23 -23.77
N VAL A 186 11.17 21.47 -23.17
CA VAL A 186 10.00 22.05 -23.83
C VAL A 186 9.51 23.28 -23.05
N SER A 187 9.12 24.33 -23.77
CA SER A 187 8.62 25.57 -23.15
C SER A 187 7.27 25.39 -22.45
N HIS A 188 6.50 24.37 -22.87
CA HIS A 188 5.21 24.00 -22.30
C HIS A 188 5.23 22.47 -22.05
N PRO A 189 5.86 22.02 -20.94
CA PRO A 189 5.87 20.62 -20.59
C PRO A 189 4.45 20.11 -20.29
N VAL A 190 4.28 18.79 -20.33
CA VAL A 190 3.13 18.14 -19.69
C VAL A 190 3.04 18.69 -18.26
N LYS A 191 1.85 19.14 -17.86
CA LYS A 191 1.65 19.63 -16.49
C LYS A 191 2.04 18.51 -15.53
N GLU A 192 2.93 18.82 -14.60
CA GLU A 192 3.21 17.95 -13.47
C GLU A 192 1.91 17.69 -12.72
N ALA A 193 1.75 16.47 -12.21
CA ALA A 193 0.74 16.24 -11.20
C ALA A 193 0.98 17.23 -10.06
N GLN A 194 0.02 18.12 -9.83
CA GLN A 194 -0.02 18.85 -8.57
C GLN A 194 -0.24 17.78 -7.52
N SER A 195 0.81 17.36 -6.82
CA SER A 195 0.68 16.34 -5.78
C SER A 195 -0.35 16.86 -4.79
N GLY A 196 -1.46 16.15 -4.61
CA GLY A 196 -2.44 16.51 -3.59
C GLY A 196 -1.84 16.45 -2.18
N PHE A 197 -0.69 15.82 -2.00
CA PHE A 197 0.05 15.83 -0.76
C PHE A 197 0.57 17.26 -0.52
N GLU A 198 0.10 17.90 0.56
CA GLU A 198 0.61 19.16 1.09
C GLU A 198 2.05 19.02 1.64
N LEU A 199 2.97 18.62 0.77
CA LEU A 199 4.34 19.09 0.81
C LEU A 199 4.45 19.99 -0.40
N SER A 200 4.22 21.28 -0.16
CA SER A 200 4.49 22.25 -1.20
C SER A 200 5.96 22.08 -1.62
N ALA A 201 6.26 22.23 -2.91
CA ALA A 201 7.65 22.31 -3.36
C ALA A 201 8.46 23.33 -2.52
N TYR A 202 7.79 24.30 -1.88
CA TYR A 202 8.34 25.20 -0.89
C TYR A 202 8.79 24.52 0.42
N ASP A 203 8.02 23.58 0.99
CA ASP A 203 8.42 22.85 2.20
C ASP A 203 9.60 21.89 1.94
N ALA A 204 9.59 21.22 0.78
CA ALA A 204 10.73 20.43 0.33
C ALA A 204 11.97 21.32 0.08
N LEU A 205 11.79 22.52 -0.50
CA LEU A 205 12.86 23.49 -0.69
C LEU A 205 13.37 24.07 0.64
N GLN A 206 12.50 24.25 1.64
CA GLN A 206 12.86 24.72 2.98
C GLN A 206 13.57 23.62 3.77
N MET A 207 13.20 22.35 3.62
CA MET A 207 13.95 21.21 4.16
C MET A 207 15.32 21.08 3.50
N VAL A 208 15.42 21.19 2.17
CA VAL A 208 16.71 21.17 1.45
C VAL A 208 17.58 22.36 1.86
N ARG A 209 17.00 23.54 2.10
CA ARG A 209 17.72 24.72 2.63
C ARG A 209 18.18 24.54 4.08
N ALA A 210 17.36 23.92 4.93
CA ALA A 210 17.71 23.60 6.31
C ALA A 210 18.83 22.54 6.38
N MET A 211 18.80 21.56 5.47
CA MET A 211 19.83 20.51 5.35
C MET A 211 21.15 21.01 4.72
N ALA A 212 21.12 22.11 3.95
CA ALA A 212 22.31 22.72 3.37
C ALA A 212 23.10 23.62 4.35
N ALA A 213 22.57 23.90 5.56
CA ALA A 213 23.25 24.69 6.58
C ALA A 213 24.34 23.85 7.29
N LYS A 214 25.60 24.26 7.17
CA LYS A 214 26.78 23.46 7.57
C LYS A 214 27.17 23.57 9.05
N SER A 215 26.35 24.18 9.92
CA SER A 215 26.70 24.40 11.34
C SER A 215 25.49 24.67 12.24
N PRO A 216 25.49 24.20 13.52
CA PRO A 216 24.45 24.52 14.51
C PRO A 216 24.25 26.03 14.79
N SER A 217 25.26 26.86 14.54
CA SER A 217 25.14 28.33 14.67
C SER A 217 24.21 28.96 13.65
N ASP A 218 23.96 28.29 12.52
CA ASP A 218 23.13 28.80 11.43
C ASP A 218 21.64 28.46 11.65
N MET A 219 21.33 27.58 12.62
CA MET A 219 19.97 27.20 13.01
C MET A 219 19.33 28.21 13.99
N GLU A 220 20.12 28.90 14.82
CA GLU A 220 19.60 29.88 15.80
C GLU A 220 19.07 31.17 15.14
N THR A 221 19.40 31.44 13.87
CA THR A 221 18.86 32.60 13.14
C THR A 221 17.54 32.30 12.42
N LEU A 222 17.09 31.03 12.39
CA LEU A 222 15.84 30.62 11.73
C LEU A 222 14.68 30.37 12.72
N SER A 223 14.93 30.29 14.03
CA SER A 223 13.91 29.90 15.03
C SER A 223 13.19 31.05 15.74
N ALA A 224 13.36 32.31 15.32
CA ALA A 224 12.69 33.44 15.96
C ALA A 224 12.13 34.47 14.97
N SER A 225 10.85 34.34 14.61
CA SER A 225 9.81 35.35 14.93
C SER A 225 8.47 35.09 14.22
N PRO A 226 7.34 35.18 14.95
CA PRO A 226 6.02 35.40 14.36
C PRO A 226 5.84 36.89 14.00
N LEU A 227 5.27 37.19 12.81
CA LEU A 227 4.69 38.48 12.39
C LEU A 227 5.35 39.79 12.91
N GLY A 228 6.11 40.48 12.06
CA GLY A 228 6.43 41.91 12.24
C GLY A 228 7.73 42.37 11.57
N MET A 229 7.67 43.46 10.80
CA MET A 229 8.82 44.10 10.13
C MET A 229 9.99 44.43 11.08
N ALA A 230 11.24 44.18 10.62
CA ALA A 230 12.34 45.16 10.62
C ALA A 230 13.59 44.61 9.88
N LEU A 231 14.24 45.48 9.11
CA LEU A 231 15.50 45.27 8.37
C LEU A 231 16.70 45.09 9.32
N PRO A 232 17.78 44.37 8.94
CA PRO A 232 19.01 44.35 9.73
C PRO A 232 19.91 45.56 9.40
N GLU A 233 20.32 46.31 10.42
CA GLU A 233 21.38 47.32 10.30
C GLU A 233 22.77 46.75 10.62
N GLY A 234 23.75 47.15 9.80
CA GLY A 234 25.17 46.82 9.94
C GLY A 234 26.03 47.30 8.76
N LEU A 235 25.97 48.58 8.40
CA LEU A 235 26.99 49.30 7.59
C LEU A 235 27.03 50.79 8.07
N PRO A 236 28.11 51.55 7.83
CA PRO A 236 28.66 52.50 8.78
C PRO A 236 27.90 53.83 8.93
N THR A 237 28.15 54.45 10.07
CA THR A 237 27.62 55.71 10.59
C THR A 237 27.77 56.91 9.63
N LEU A 238 26.72 57.74 9.60
CA LEU A 238 26.75 59.16 9.20
C LEU A 238 26.09 60.00 10.32
N PRO A 239 26.46 61.30 10.47
CA PRO A 239 26.63 61.94 11.77
C PRO A 239 25.33 62.48 12.41
N GLU A 240 25.37 62.55 13.74
CA GLU A 240 24.33 63.10 14.62
C GLU A 240 24.01 64.58 14.37
N GLY A 241 22.72 64.93 14.47
CA GLY A 241 22.28 66.32 14.46
C GLY A 241 20.77 66.55 14.46
N MET A 242 20.10 66.20 15.56
CA MET A 242 18.91 66.86 16.13
C MET A 242 17.59 67.01 15.33
N ALA A 243 16.54 66.35 15.85
CA ALA A 243 15.37 66.97 16.50
C ALA A 243 13.96 66.65 15.95
N ASN A 244 13.25 65.87 16.78
CA ASN A 244 11.87 66.07 17.28
C ASN A 244 10.65 65.59 16.44
N PRO A 245 9.85 64.62 16.95
CA PRO A 245 8.57 64.23 16.38
C PRO A 245 7.47 65.15 16.93
N ASP A 246 6.83 65.93 16.06
CA ASP A 246 5.45 66.41 16.20
C ASP A 246 5.20 67.46 15.10
N LYS A 247 4.71 66.99 13.96
CA LYS A 247 3.87 67.72 12.98
C LYS A 247 3.66 66.83 11.75
N ALA A 248 2.54 66.12 11.73
CA ALA A 248 1.98 65.61 10.49
C ALA A 248 1.52 66.80 9.62
N PRO A 249 1.61 66.69 8.29
CA PRO A 249 0.61 67.27 7.42
C PRO A 249 -0.23 66.16 6.79
N ASP A 250 -1.53 66.38 6.95
CA ASP A 250 -2.66 65.81 6.24
C ASP A 250 -2.38 65.68 4.72
N VAL A 251 -2.49 64.47 4.16
CA VAL A 251 -2.53 64.29 2.70
C VAL A 251 -3.80 63.50 2.36
N ALA A 252 -4.64 64.19 1.61
CA ALA A 252 -5.98 63.81 1.19
C ALA A 252 -6.08 62.42 0.56
N LYS A 253 -7.13 61.69 0.96
CA LYS A 253 -7.65 60.52 0.24
C LYS A 253 -8.05 60.93 -1.19
N LEU A 254 -7.40 60.33 -2.19
CA LEU A 254 -7.97 60.23 -3.54
C LEU A 254 -8.88 59.00 -3.60
N PRO A 255 -10.08 59.08 -4.19
CA PRO A 255 -10.97 57.93 -4.32
C PRO A 255 -10.64 57.16 -5.61
N GLY A 256 -10.38 55.85 -5.51
CA GLY A 256 -10.58 54.96 -6.66
C GLY A 256 -9.55 53.86 -6.97
N THR A 257 -8.52 53.61 -6.17
CA THR A 257 -7.60 52.47 -6.39
C THR A 257 -7.18 51.82 -5.08
N THR A 258 -7.06 50.49 -5.06
CA THR A 258 -6.55 49.72 -3.91
C THR A 258 -5.01 49.71 -3.91
N ALA A 259 -4.42 49.64 -2.71
CA ALA A 259 -2.98 49.76 -2.46
C ALA A 259 -2.08 48.76 -3.24
N GLU A 260 -2.65 47.70 -3.82
CA GLU A 260 -1.93 46.74 -4.68
C GLU A 260 -1.53 47.30 -6.05
N GLN A 261 -2.23 48.32 -6.57
CA GLN A 261 -1.98 48.81 -7.93
C GLN A 261 -0.81 49.81 -8.02
N ASP A 262 -0.50 50.55 -6.94
CA ASP A 262 0.63 51.49 -6.92
C ASP A 262 1.98 50.78 -6.63
N GLU A 263 1.97 49.61 -5.98
CA GLU A 263 3.19 48.81 -5.74
C GLU A 263 3.73 48.09 -7.00
N ALA A 264 2.89 47.90 -8.03
CA ALA A 264 3.28 47.25 -9.28
C ALA A 264 4.07 48.16 -10.23
N LEU A 265 3.98 49.49 -10.06
CA LEU A 265 4.59 50.47 -10.97
C LEU A 265 6.04 50.85 -10.62
N LEU A 266 6.58 50.36 -9.51
CA LEU A 266 7.93 50.70 -9.02
C LEU A 266 8.89 49.51 -8.94
N ARG A 267 8.47 48.29 -9.32
CA ARG A 267 9.38 47.14 -9.42
C ARG A 267 10.09 47.17 -10.77
N PRO A 268 11.44 47.11 -10.83
CA PRO A 268 12.11 46.88 -12.11
C PRO A 268 11.58 45.58 -12.71
N PRO A 269 11.40 45.50 -14.05
CA PRO A 269 10.97 44.27 -14.67
C PRO A 269 11.92 43.15 -14.24
N PRO A 270 11.41 41.93 -13.97
CA PRO A 270 12.27 40.80 -13.70
C PRO A 270 13.30 40.70 -14.84
N PRO A 271 14.57 40.38 -14.53
CA PRO A 271 15.55 40.18 -15.59
C PRO A 271 14.95 39.20 -16.61
N PRO A 272 15.12 39.45 -17.93
CA PRO A 272 14.62 38.52 -18.93
C PRO A 272 15.17 37.13 -18.58
N MET A 273 14.27 36.16 -18.49
CA MET A 273 14.66 34.75 -18.40
C MET A 273 15.72 34.50 -19.47
N PRO A 274 16.84 33.81 -19.17
CA PRO A 274 17.80 33.46 -20.20
C PRO A 274 17.05 32.83 -21.38
N GLU A 275 17.42 33.20 -22.60
CA GLU A 275 16.81 32.63 -23.81
C GLU A 275 16.72 31.11 -23.64
N PRO A 276 15.58 30.49 -23.96
CA PRO A 276 15.42 29.05 -23.76
C PRO A 276 16.60 28.36 -24.45
N PRO A 277 17.28 27.42 -23.78
CA PRO A 277 18.35 26.68 -24.43
C PRO A 277 17.82 26.10 -25.74
N PRO A 278 18.65 25.99 -26.79
CA PRO A 278 18.23 25.36 -28.04
C PRO A 278 17.53 24.03 -27.71
N ALA A 279 16.50 23.66 -28.49
CA ALA A 279 15.73 22.44 -28.24
C ALA A 279 16.68 21.23 -28.22
N ILE A 280 17.10 20.83 -27.02
CA ILE A 280 18.05 19.76 -26.79
C ILE A 280 17.23 18.49 -26.58
N THR A 281 17.51 17.48 -27.38
CA THR A 281 17.01 16.11 -27.22
C THR A 281 18.19 15.23 -26.87
N ILE A 282 18.11 14.53 -25.74
CA ILE A 282 19.17 13.68 -25.21
C ILE A 282 18.58 12.29 -24.98
N PRO A 283 19.30 11.19 -25.29
CA PRO A 283 18.93 9.87 -24.81
C PRO A 283 18.78 9.86 -23.29
N TRP A 284 17.56 9.63 -22.81
CA TRP A 284 17.27 9.54 -21.37
C TRP A 284 17.54 8.15 -20.84
N ILE A 285 17.04 7.13 -21.54
CA ILE A 285 17.40 5.73 -21.32
C ILE A 285 18.04 5.21 -22.60
N ILE A 286 19.23 4.65 -22.48
CA ILE A 286 19.97 4.06 -23.60
C ILE A 286 20.54 2.70 -23.19
N LYS A 287 20.49 1.75 -24.11
CA LYS A 287 21.09 0.42 -23.96
C LYS A 287 22.18 0.24 -25.00
N GLY A 288 23.32 -0.30 -24.60
CA GLY A 288 24.39 -0.70 -25.51
C GLY A 288 25.09 -1.94 -25.00
N ALA A 289 25.14 -2.99 -25.81
CA ALA A 289 25.57 -4.32 -25.34
C ALA A 289 24.85 -4.71 -24.03
N ASN A 290 25.59 -4.94 -22.94
CA ASN A 290 25.08 -5.31 -21.62
C ASN A 290 24.93 -4.12 -20.64
N LEU A 291 25.17 -2.87 -21.07
CA LEU A 291 25.05 -1.68 -20.24
C LEU A 291 23.80 -0.87 -20.60
N TRP A 292 22.94 -0.69 -19.61
CA TRP A 292 21.80 0.22 -19.63
C TRP A 292 22.17 1.46 -18.83
N TYR A 293 21.75 2.63 -19.28
CA TYR A 293 21.98 3.89 -18.60
C TYR A 293 20.74 4.74 -18.58
N VAL A 294 20.39 5.29 -17.42
CA VAL A 294 19.41 6.38 -17.28
C VAL A 294 20.12 7.67 -16.87
N SER A 295 19.94 8.72 -17.68
CA SER A 295 20.71 9.97 -17.61
C SER A 295 20.23 10.95 -16.54
N SER A 296 19.44 10.51 -15.57
CA SER A 296 19.05 11.29 -14.39
C SER A 296 18.66 10.32 -13.28
N ASP A 297 18.49 10.85 -12.07
CA ASP A 297 17.83 10.08 -11.02
C ASP A 297 16.35 9.94 -11.38
N ALA A 298 15.97 8.73 -11.81
CA ALA A 298 14.60 8.41 -12.16
C ALA A 298 13.73 8.12 -10.94
N LEU A 299 14.35 7.91 -9.77
CA LEU A 299 13.70 7.51 -8.51
C LEU A 299 13.42 8.73 -7.62
N ALA A 300 14.24 9.77 -7.74
CA ALA A 300 13.99 11.05 -7.11
C ALA A 300 12.84 11.81 -7.78
N TYR A 301 12.01 12.49 -6.98
CA TYR A 301 10.92 13.35 -7.45
C TYR A 301 9.89 12.61 -8.33
N ALA A 302 9.57 11.36 -7.96
CA ALA A 302 8.51 10.61 -8.61
C ALA A 302 7.17 11.34 -8.42
N VAL A 303 6.54 11.73 -9.53
CA VAL A 303 5.19 12.33 -9.56
C VAL A 303 4.25 11.47 -10.37
N GLU A 304 2.97 11.56 -10.06
CA GLU A 304 1.92 10.82 -10.77
C GLU A 304 1.97 11.16 -12.27
N GLY A 305 1.83 10.13 -13.12
CA GLY A 305 1.93 10.30 -14.57
C GLY A 305 3.31 10.75 -15.09
N GLY A 306 4.36 10.80 -14.24
CA GLY A 306 5.68 11.33 -14.59
C GLY A 306 6.64 10.33 -15.25
N ALA A 307 7.86 10.80 -15.55
CA ALA A 307 8.91 10.04 -16.23
C ALA A 307 9.35 8.79 -15.47
N TYR A 308 9.18 8.77 -14.14
CA TYR A 308 9.36 7.59 -13.28
C TYR A 308 8.69 6.32 -13.83
N LEU A 309 7.51 6.45 -14.43
CA LEU A 309 6.77 5.33 -15.02
C LEU A 309 7.53 4.64 -16.15
N ALA A 310 8.24 5.40 -16.99
CA ALA A 310 9.05 4.83 -18.07
C ALA A 310 10.22 4.01 -17.52
N PHE A 311 10.86 4.46 -16.44
CA PHE A 311 11.88 3.67 -15.75
C PHE A 311 11.31 2.37 -15.19
N CYS A 312 10.15 2.43 -14.51
CA CYS A 312 9.49 1.25 -13.95
C CYS A 312 9.11 0.21 -15.01
N ASP A 313 8.63 0.64 -16.17
CA ASP A 313 8.31 -0.29 -17.26
C ASP A 313 9.59 -0.91 -17.87
N VAL A 314 10.67 -0.15 -18.01
CA VAL A 314 11.95 -0.63 -18.55
C VAL A 314 12.58 -1.72 -17.67
N LEU A 315 12.34 -1.71 -16.35
CA LEU A 315 12.85 -2.76 -15.45
C LEU A 315 12.43 -4.17 -15.86
N HIS A 316 11.24 -4.32 -16.45
CA HIS A 316 10.77 -5.61 -16.96
C HIS A 316 11.65 -6.15 -18.09
N ASP A 317 12.10 -5.27 -18.99
CA ASP A 317 12.94 -5.66 -20.12
C ASP A 317 14.38 -5.89 -19.67
N PHE A 318 14.84 -5.14 -18.65
CA PHE A 318 16.15 -5.35 -18.05
C PHE A 318 16.26 -6.68 -17.31
N LEU A 319 15.26 -7.02 -16.49
CA LEU A 319 15.22 -8.26 -15.70
C LEU A 319 14.71 -9.47 -16.50
N GLU A 320 14.33 -9.28 -17.76
CA GLU A 320 13.79 -10.32 -18.65
C GLU A 320 12.55 -11.04 -18.09
N VAL A 321 11.81 -10.39 -17.18
CA VAL A 321 10.60 -10.94 -16.58
C VAL A 321 9.39 -10.62 -17.45
N LYS A 322 8.70 -11.68 -17.88
CA LYS A 322 7.43 -11.55 -18.60
C LYS A 322 6.29 -11.42 -17.61
N HIS A 323 5.67 -10.26 -17.57
CA HIS A 323 4.40 -10.05 -16.88
C HIS A 323 3.22 -10.04 -17.86
N VAL A 324 2.08 -10.51 -17.37
CA VAL A 324 0.81 -10.42 -18.11
C VAL A 324 0.46 -8.93 -18.20
N LYS A 325 0.07 -8.50 -19.39
CA LYS A 325 -0.40 -7.12 -19.57
C LYS A 325 -1.79 -7.00 -18.95
N GLU A 326 -1.89 -6.27 -17.85
CA GLU A 326 -3.14 -6.02 -17.13
C GLU A 326 -3.15 -4.59 -16.56
N HIS A 327 -4.33 -4.01 -16.41
CA HIS A 327 -4.48 -2.62 -15.96
C HIS A 327 -5.59 -2.54 -14.90
N PRO A 328 -5.29 -2.94 -13.65
CA PRO A 328 -6.25 -2.85 -12.56
C PRO A 328 -6.36 -1.41 -12.02
N ALA A 329 -7.52 -1.10 -11.45
CA ALA A 329 -7.78 0.12 -10.71
C ALA A 329 -8.21 -0.19 -9.28
N PHE A 330 -7.87 0.70 -8.35
CA PHE A 330 -8.24 0.56 -6.94
C PHE A 330 -8.83 1.87 -6.42
N LEU A 331 -9.94 1.78 -5.70
CA LEU A 331 -10.59 2.92 -5.07
C LEU A 331 -10.68 2.74 -3.56
N ARG A 332 -10.21 3.74 -2.82
CA ARG A 332 -10.33 3.82 -1.37
C ARG A 332 -11.12 5.06 -0.92
N LEU A 333 -12.00 4.92 0.06
CA LEU A 333 -12.57 6.06 0.77
C LEU A 333 -11.68 6.41 1.97
N GLU A 334 -11.32 7.69 2.12
CA GLU A 334 -10.33 8.14 3.10
C GLU A 334 -10.95 8.70 4.38
N ASP A 335 -10.23 8.51 5.50
CA ASP A 335 -10.50 9.09 6.83
C ASP A 335 -11.90 8.81 7.37
N ILE A 336 -12.31 7.53 7.42
CA ILE A 336 -13.60 7.16 8.00
C ILE A 336 -13.47 7.05 9.53
N HIS A 337 -14.00 8.05 10.23
CA HIS A 337 -14.09 8.13 11.69
C HIS A 337 -15.47 8.66 12.14
N ALA A 338 -15.74 8.65 13.44
CA ALA A 338 -17.06 8.96 14.02
C ALA A 338 -17.62 10.37 13.73
N LYS A 339 -16.80 11.29 13.19
CA LYS A 339 -17.24 12.66 12.83
C LYS A 339 -17.48 12.85 11.34
N ARG A 340 -17.31 11.82 10.52
CA ARG A 340 -17.75 11.87 9.13
C ARG A 340 -19.28 11.81 9.05
N ASP A 341 -19.85 12.57 8.12
CA ASP A 341 -21.30 12.61 7.90
C ASP A 341 -21.81 11.24 7.40
N PRO A 342 -22.67 10.55 8.17
CA PRO A 342 -23.15 9.22 7.80
C PRO A 342 -23.91 9.18 6.48
N GLU A 343 -24.65 10.24 6.13
CA GLU A 343 -25.42 10.27 4.89
C GLU A 343 -24.53 10.43 3.67
N SER A 344 -23.46 11.22 3.76
CA SER A 344 -22.44 11.31 2.71
C SER A 344 -21.70 9.98 2.52
N LEU A 345 -21.37 9.26 3.60
CA LEU A 345 -20.80 7.91 3.53
C LEU A 345 -21.74 6.93 2.80
N LYS A 346 -23.01 6.87 3.21
CA LYS A 346 -23.99 5.96 2.60
C LYS A 346 -24.24 6.26 1.13
N ARG A 347 -24.41 7.54 0.76
CA ARG A 347 -24.60 7.95 -0.65
C ARG A 347 -23.39 7.60 -1.51
N THR A 348 -22.18 7.75 -0.99
CA THR A 348 -20.95 7.35 -1.68
C THR A 348 -20.96 5.84 -1.94
N ALA A 349 -21.25 5.03 -0.91
CA ALA A 349 -21.32 3.58 -1.06
C ALA A 349 -22.44 3.13 -2.02
N ASP A 350 -23.60 3.80 -2.00
CA ASP A 350 -24.70 3.51 -2.94
C ASP A 350 -24.33 3.81 -4.39
N LEU A 351 -23.60 4.90 -4.65
CA LEU A 351 -23.06 5.22 -5.97
C LEU A 351 -22.11 4.11 -6.45
N LEU A 352 -21.15 3.71 -5.63
CA LEU A 352 -20.15 2.70 -5.95
C LEU A 352 -20.78 1.33 -6.19
N PHE A 353 -21.71 0.93 -5.34
CA PHE A 353 -22.47 -0.31 -5.49
C PHE A 353 -23.29 -0.30 -6.80
N THR A 354 -23.98 0.80 -7.10
CA THR A 354 -24.77 0.94 -8.34
C THR A 354 -23.89 0.88 -9.59
N LYS A 355 -22.71 1.51 -9.54
CA LYS A 355 -21.70 1.45 -10.62
C LYS A 355 -20.90 0.14 -10.64
N LYS A 356 -21.15 -0.77 -9.70
CA LYS A 356 -20.43 -2.05 -9.54
C LYS A 356 -18.92 -1.83 -9.45
N VAL A 357 -18.50 -0.85 -8.66
CA VAL A 357 -17.10 -0.54 -8.38
C VAL A 357 -16.77 -1.13 -7.01
N PRO A 358 -15.92 -2.18 -6.95
CA PRO A 358 -15.35 -2.60 -5.67
C PRO A 358 -14.56 -1.45 -5.04
N PHE A 359 -14.65 -1.30 -3.72
CA PHE A 359 -13.94 -0.25 -3.01
C PHE A 359 -13.50 -0.74 -1.63
N ALA A 360 -12.47 -0.08 -1.10
CA ALA A 360 -12.07 -0.20 0.28
C ALA A 360 -12.28 1.13 1.01
N PHE A 361 -12.16 1.14 2.33
CA PHE A 361 -12.20 2.37 3.11
C PHE A 361 -11.26 2.30 4.31
N THR A 362 -10.57 3.41 4.61
CA THR A 362 -9.74 3.53 5.80
C THR A 362 -10.61 3.82 7.02
N LEU A 363 -10.49 2.99 8.05
CA LEU A 363 -11.24 3.08 9.29
C LEU A 363 -10.31 3.47 10.43
N THR A 364 -10.62 4.58 11.08
CA THR A 364 -10.02 4.97 12.36
C THR A 364 -11.04 4.70 13.47
N PRO A 365 -10.85 3.64 14.28
CA PRO A 365 -11.88 3.17 15.21
C PRO A 365 -12.16 4.09 16.38
N VAL A 366 -11.22 4.98 16.75
CA VAL A 366 -11.40 5.92 17.85
C VAL A 366 -11.10 7.33 17.39
N TYR A 367 -12.12 8.17 17.45
CA TYR A 367 -11.99 9.60 17.21
C TYR A 367 -11.57 10.30 18.50
N VAL A 368 -10.59 11.20 18.42
CA VAL A 368 -10.11 12.04 19.52
C VAL A 368 -9.96 13.48 19.03
N ASN A 369 -10.52 14.43 19.78
CA ASN A 369 -10.25 15.86 19.64
C ASN A 369 -9.77 16.43 20.99
N PRO A 370 -8.44 16.68 21.13
CA PRO A 370 -7.87 17.21 22.36
C PRO A 370 -8.30 18.64 22.69
N GLU A 371 -8.72 19.45 21.71
CA GLU A 371 -9.17 20.83 21.95
C GLU A 371 -10.55 20.87 22.62
N THR A 372 -11.39 19.88 22.33
CA THR A 372 -12.78 19.81 22.86
C THR A 372 -12.98 18.71 23.89
N ASP A 373 -11.92 17.98 24.28
CA ASP A 373 -11.95 16.77 25.11
C ASP A 373 -12.91 15.68 24.60
N GLU A 374 -13.15 15.65 23.28
CA GLU A 374 -14.11 14.71 22.69
C GLU A 374 -13.42 13.38 22.34
N ILE A 375 -14.04 12.28 22.75
CA ILE A 375 -13.61 10.92 22.40
C ILE A 375 -14.84 10.12 21.98
N SER A 376 -14.78 9.47 20.82
CA SER A 376 -15.82 8.53 20.36
C SER A 376 -15.19 7.20 19.93
N TYR A 377 -15.69 6.12 20.51
CA TYR A 377 -15.27 4.75 20.20
C TYR A 377 -16.26 4.11 19.24
N LEU A 378 -15.77 3.46 18.20
CA LEU A 378 -16.58 2.76 17.20
C LEU A 378 -17.53 1.73 17.83
N SER A 379 -17.13 1.03 18.90
CA SER A 379 -18.00 0.04 19.56
C SER A 379 -19.18 0.66 20.31
N ASP A 380 -19.03 1.91 20.75
CA ASP A 380 -19.99 2.60 21.63
C ASP A 380 -20.91 3.55 20.83
N ASP A 381 -20.48 3.98 19.65
CA ASP A 381 -21.27 4.80 18.72
C ASP A 381 -22.10 3.89 17.79
N GLU A 382 -23.34 3.61 18.19
CA GLU A 382 -24.27 2.77 17.42
C GLU A 382 -24.50 3.34 16.00
N LYS A 383 -24.65 4.66 15.87
CA LYS A 383 -24.90 5.31 14.59
C LYS A 383 -23.71 5.17 13.65
N PHE A 384 -22.49 5.39 14.15
CA PHE A 384 -21.28 5.24 13.36
C PHE A 384 -21.03 3.78 12.99
N SER A 385 -21.13 2.85 13.96
CA SER A 385 -20.93 1.43 13.69
C SER A 385 -21.94 0.85 12.70
N GLU A 386 -23.22 1.28 12.74
CA GLU A 386 -24.22 0.93 11.73
C GLU A 386 -23.86 1.47 10.35
N THR A 387 -23.30 2.68 10.29
CA THR A 387 -22.86 3.28 9.04
C THR A 387 -21.69 2.51 8.44
N VAL A 388 -20.71 2.12 9.26
CA VAL A 388 -19.57 1.28 8.81
C VAL A 388 -20.07 -0.08 8.33
N ARG A 389 -20.99 -0.73 9.06
CA ARG A 389 -21.63 -1.98 8.60
C ARG A 389 -22.40 -1.78 7.28
N TYR A 390 -23.01 -0.62 7.07
CA TYR A 390 -23.66 -0.28 5.80
C TYR A 390 -22.65 -0.21 4.65
N LEU A 391 -21.47 0.42 4.85
CA LEU A 391 -20.41 0.43 3.84
C LEU A 391 -20.00 -1.00 3.44
N VAL A 392 -19.83 -1.88 4.43
CA VAL A 392 -19.52 -3.31 4.20
C VAL A 392 -20.66 -4.01 3.45
N SER A 393 -21.92 -3.73 3.78
CA SER A 393 -23.09 -4.29 3.07
C SER A 393 -23.17 -3.88 1.59
N LYS A 394 -22.42 -2.85 1.19
CA LYS A 394 -22.28 -2.38 -0.19
C LYS A 394 -21.01 -2.88 -0.88
N GLY A 395 -20.31 -3.84 -0.28
CA GLY A 395 -19.07 -4.43 -0.79
C GLY A 395 -17.81 -3.65 -0.40
N GLY A 396 -17.92 -2.69 0.52
CA GLY A 396 -16.79 -1.93 1.04
C GLY A 396 -15.89 -2.79 1.93
N VAL A 397 -14.59 -2.78 1.66
CA VAL A 397 -13.61 -3.53 2.45
C VAL A 397 -12.92 -2.64 3.49
N PRO A 398 -13.01 -2.96 4.80
CA PRO A 398 -12.36 -2.16 5.84
C PRO A 398 -10.83 -2.34 5.83
N ILE A 399 -10.11 -1.23 5.87
CA ILE A 399 -8.66 -1.13 6.08
C ILE A 399 -8.45 -0.41 7.42
N LEU A 400 -7.62 -0.95 8.31
CA LEU A 400 -7.33 -0.24 9.57
C LEU A 400 -6.36 0.92 9.28
N HIS A 401 -6.69 2.10 9.79
CA HIS A 401 -5.95 3.34 9.51
C HIS A 401 -5.63 4.09 10.80
N GLY A 402 -4.69 3.52 11.55
CA GLY A 402 -4.39 3.97 12.91
C GLY A 402 -5.39 3.47 13.96
N TYR A 403 -5.01 3.61 15.22
CA TYR A 403 -5.95 3.49 16.33
C TYR A 403 -6.74 4.78 16.49
N THR A 404 -6.05 5.92 16.51
CA THR A 404 -6.66 7.25 16.61
C THR A 404 -6.28 8.20 15.47
N HIS A 405 -5.34 7.81 14.62
CA HIS A 405 -4.80 8.64 13.53
C HIS A 405 -4.37 10.03 14.00
N GLN A 406 -3.63 10.08 15.12
CA GLN A 406 -3.05 11.29 15.68
C GLN A 406 -1.98 10.97 16.73
N HIS A 407 -1.13 11.96 17.01
CA HIS A 407 -0.19 12.00 18.13
C HIS A 407 -0.64 12.99 19.19
N SER A 408 -0.96 14.21 18.75
CA SER A 408 -1.34 15.34 19.61
C SER A 408 -2.50 16.17 19.05
N GLY A 409 -2.77 16.07 17.75
CA GLY A 409 -3.87 16.77 17.08
C GLY A 409 -5.22 16.04 17.13
N GLU A 410 -6.19 16.59 16.38
CA GLU A 410 -7.44 15.90 16.08
C GLU A 410 -7.18 14.68 15.19
N THR A 411 -7.95 13.61 15.39
CA THR A 411 -7.98 12.45 14.50
C THR A 411 -8.06 12.87 13.02
N ALA A 412 -7.29 12.20 12.17
CA ALA A 412 -7.19 12.43 10.72
C ALA A 412 -6.47 13.73 10.28
N VAL A 413 -5.99 14.55 11.23
CA VAL A 413 -5.17 15.74 10.93
C VAL A 413 -3.68 15.50 11.16
N ASP A 414 -3.35 14.62 12.09
CA ASP A 414 -1.99 14.40 12.59
C ASP A 414 -1.49 12.98 12.29
N PHE A 415 -0.18 12.78 12.44
CA PHE A 415 0.50 11.50 12.28
C PHE A 415 0.34 10.63 13.54
N GLU A 416 0.28 9.31 13.37
CA GLU A 416 0.20 8.40 14.52
C GLU A 416 1.55 7.80 14.92
N PHE A 417 2.47 7.64 13.96
CA PHE A 417 3.75 6.93 14.15
C PHE A 417 4.96 7.82 13.84
N TRP A 418 4.76 9.06 13.41
CA TRP A 418 5.81 9.97 12.99
C TRP A 418 5.66 11.35 13.63
N SER A 419 6.77 11.96 14.05
CA SER A 419 6.80 13.36 14.49
C SER A 419 7.25 14.23 13.31
N ARG A 420 6.36 15.08 12.80
CA ARG A 420 6.71 16.05 11.76
C ARG A 420 7.72 17.09 12.28
N GLU A 421 7.59 17.50 13.54
CA GLU A 421 8.47 18.48 14.17
C GLU A 421 9.90 17.94 14.33
N ASP A 422 10.02 16.72 14.86
CA ASP A 422 11.33 16.10 15.10
C ASP A 422 11.90 15.39 13.87
N GLY A 423 11.09 15.14 12.84
CA GLY A 423 11.50 14.41 11.63
C GLY A 423 11.91 12.96 11.90
N ARG A 424 11.24 12.27 12.84
CA ARG A 424 11.58 10.89 13.26
C ARG A 424 10.35 10.12 13.72
N SER A 425 10.48 8.79 13.84
CA SER A 425 9.46 7.94 14.48
C SER A 425 9.15 8.40 15.90
N LEU A 426 7.86 8.36 16.27
CA LEU A 426 7.38 8.69 17.62
C LEU A 426 7.77 7.64 18.66
N PHE A 427 7.89 6.38 18.24
CA PHE A 427 8.17 5.26 19.15
C PHE A 427 9.62 4.79 19.08
N GLY A 428 10.38 5.21 18.06
CA GLY A 428 11.76 4.77 17.87
C GLY A 428 11.81 3.25 17.77
N ASP A 429 12.48 2.60 18.72
CA ASP A 429 12.58 1.14 18.78
C ASP A 429 11.53 0.46 19.68
N ASP A 430 10.57 1.21 20.25
CA ASP A 430 9.52 0.66 21.12
C ASP A 430 8.40 -0.03 20.32
N ARG A 431 8.70 -1.26 19.90
CA ARG A 431 7.74 -2.18 19.24
C ARG A 431 6.49 -2.44 20.09
N THR A 432 6.57 -2.34 21.42
CA THR A 432 5.41 -2.59 22.29
C THR A 432 4.38 -1.45 22.19
N ALA A 433 4.85 -0.20 22.05
CA ALA A 433 3.97 0.95 21.83
C ALA A 433 3.21 0.82 20.50
N VAL A 434 3.91 0.45 19.42
CA VAL A 434 3.30 0.20 18.10
C VAL A 434 2.27 -0.93 18.18
N ALA A 435 2.66 -2.10 18.69
CA ALA A 435 1.78 -3.25 18.85
C ALA A 435 0.53 -2.92 19.70
N SER A 436 0.68 -2.12 20.76
CA SER A 436 -0.44 -1.67 21.60
C SER A 436 -1.47 -0.87 20.81
N ARG A 437 -1.03 0.04 19.92
CA ARG A 437 -1.94 0.81 19.04
C ARG A 437 -2.68 -0.12 18.08
N LEU A 438 -1.96 -1.02 17.39
CA LEU A 438 -2.54 -1.97 16.45
C LEU A 438 -3.58 -2.90 17.12
N VAL A 439 -3.24 -3.47 18.28
CA VAL A 439 -4.14 -4.34 19.05
C VAL A 439 -5.40 -3.60 19.51
N ARG A 440 -5.27 -2.35 19.95
CA ARG A 440 -6.42 -1.53 20.36
C ARG A 440 -7.33 -1.21 19.17
N GLY A 441 -6.76 -0.73 18.06
CA GLY A 441 -7.52 -0.46 16.84
C GLY A 441 -8.27 -1.68 16.31
N LEU A 442 -7.59 -2.83 16.23
CA LEU A 442 -8.25 -4.08 15.86
C LEU A 442 -9.33 -4.46 16.87
N SER A 443 -9.08 -4.36 18.17
CA SER A 443 -10.06 -4.73 19.20
C SER A 443 -11.35 -3.90 19.10
N GLU A 444 -11.23 -2.59 18.91
CA GLU A 444 -12.38 -1.69 18.71
C GLU A 444 -13.20 -2.06 17.47
N ALA A 445 -12.53 -2.32 16.34
CA ALA A 445 -13.21 -2.77 15.12
C ALA A 445 -13.96 -4.10 15.34
N HIS A 446 -13.32 -5.08 15.98
CA HIS A 446 -13.92 -6.39 16.23
C HIS A 446 -15.11 -6.31 17.19
N MET A 447 -15.07 -5.46 18.21
CA MET A 447 -16.21 -5.24 19.12
C MET A 447 -17.43 -4.69 18.38
N ALA A 448 -17.23 -3.92 17.30
CA ALA A 448 -18.29 -3.43 16.43
C ALA A 448 -18.69 -4.42 15.31
N GLY A 449 -18.11 -5.61 15.26
CA GLY A 449 -18.34 -6.61 14.21
C GLY A 449 -17.74 -6.22 12.86
N ILE A 450 -16.69 -5.40 12.86
CA ILE A 450 -15.95 -4.97 11.68
C ILE A 450 -14.59 -5.65 11.68
N TYR A 451 -14.19 -6.23 10.53
CA TYR A 451 -13.00 -7.07 10.42
C TYR A 451 -12.06 -6.51 9.35
N PRO A 452 -11.17 -5.55 9.70
CA PRO A 452 -10.16 -5.06 8.77
C PRO A 452 -9.30 -6.20 8.22
N ILE A 453 -8.98 -6.13 6.93
CA ILE A 453 -8.16 -7.16 6.27
C ILE A 453 -6.78 -6.65 5.82
N ALA A 454 -6.54 -5.34 5.89
CA ALA A 454 -5.28 -4.70 5.55
C ALA A 454 -5.05 -3.46 6.41
N TRP A 455 -3.90 -2.83 6.20
CA TRP A 455 -3.46 -1.65 6.91
C TRP A 455 -3.13 -0.48 5.96
N THR A 456 -3.37 0.74 6.43
CA THR A 456 -2.80 1.96 5.86
C THR A 456 -2.20 2.77 6.99
N THR A 457 -0.94 3.13 6.88
CA THR A 457 -0.24 3.99 7.83
C THR A 457 -0.79 5.41 7.76
N PRO A 458 -1.23 6.01 8.88
CA PRO A 458 -1.61 7.42 8.93
C PRO A 458 -0.61 8.34 8.24
N HIS A 459 -1.05 9.05 7.21
CA HIS A 459 -0.21 9.88 6.32
C HIS A 459 1.04 9.18 5.76
N TYR A 460 1.02 7.86 5.62
CA TYR A 460 2.10 7.06 5.03
C TYR A 460 3.47 7.19 5.74
N ALA A 461 3.48 7.66 7.00
CA ALA A 461 4.73 7.88 7.73
C ALA A 461 4.79 7.11 9.05
N ALA A 462 5.76 6.20 9.12
CA ALA A 462 6.23 5.51 10.32
C ALA A 462 7.73 5.18 10.16
N GLY A 463 8.42 4.85 11.25
CA GLY A 463 9.83 4.42 11.17
C GLY A 463 9.97 2.99 10.62
N GLN A 464 11.16 2.62 10.15
CA GLN A 464 11.44 1.25 9.66
C GLN A 464 11.13 0.17 10.72
N THR A 465 11.47 0.44 11.99
CA THR A 465 11.14 -0.46 13.11
C THR A 465 9.62 -0.58 13.35
N ASP A 466 8.87 0.50 13.11
CA ASP A 466 7.41 0.50 13.25
C ASP A 466 6.78 -0.34 12.12
N TYR A 467 7.25 -0.19 10.89
CA TYR A 467 6.81 -1.01 9.74
C TYR A 467 7.08 -2.50 9.97
N ASP A 468 8.25 -2.87 10.50
CA ASP A 468 8.54 -4.27 10.87
C ASP A 468 7.52 -4.82 11.88
N GLU A 469 7.11 -3.99 12.84
CA GLU A 469 6.12 -4.39 13.84
C GLU A 469 4.72 -4.51 13.22
N MET A 470 4.33 -3.57 12.35
CA MET A 470 3.07 -3.64 11.59
C MET A 470 2.99 -4.91 10.72
N ALA A 471 4.10 -5.35 10.14
CA ALA A 471 4.20 -6.58 9.35
C ALA A 471 3.94 -7.87 10.16
N ASN A 472 4.05 -7.83 11.50
CA ASN A 472 3.66 -8.96 12.35
C ASN A 472 2.14 -9.11 12.46
N PHE A 473 1.38 -8.05 12.16
CA PHE A 473 -0.07 -8.03 12.22
C PHE A 473 -0.70 -8.15 10.83
N PHE A 474 -0.20 -7.41 9.83
CA PHE A 474 -0.82 -7.31 8.51
C PHE A 474 0.13 -7.82 7.43
N THR A 475 -0.34 -8.76 6.60
CA THR A 475 0.41 -9.16 5.40
C THR A 475 0.28 -8.20 4.24
N THR A 476 -0.73 -7.33 4.25
CA THR A 476 -1.08 -6.45 3.12
C THR A 476 -1.28 -5.02 3.62
N VAL A 477 -0.70 -4.07 2.89
CA VAL A 477 -0.89 -2.63 3.10
C VAL A 477 -1.38 -1.94 1.82
N VAL A 478 -2.03 -0.79 1.98
CA VAL A 478 -2.42 0.09 0.87
C VAL A 478 -1.88 1.50 1.15
N GLU A 479 -0.73 1.84 0.58
CA GLU A 479 -0.02 3.09 0.88
C GLU A 479 1.14 3.36 -0.07
N ARG A 480 1.73 4.55 0.05
CA ARG A 480 3.10 4.86 -0.37
C ARG A 480 4.04 4.55 0.78
N ARG A 481 5.20 3.96 0.52
CA ARG A 481 6.11 3.52 1.59
C ARG A 481 7.37 4.36 1.61
N MET A 482 7.76 4.83 2.80
CA MET A 482 9.04 5.51 3.00
C MET A 482 10.19 4.48 2.92
N PRO A 483 11.09 4.58 1.92
CA PRO A 483 12.22 3.66 1.74
C PRO A 483 13.28 3.78 2.84
N VAL A 484 13.29 4.92 3.54
CA VAL A 484 14.19 5.26 4.65
C VAL A 484 13.42 6.13 5.65
N ASP A 485 13.93 6.30 6.86
CA ASP A 485 13.33 7.17 7.88
C ASP A 485 13.57 8.66 7.56
N LEU A 486 12.94 9.11 6.47
CA LEU A 486 12.97 10.47 5.97
C LEU A 486 11.57 10.86 5.50
N PHE A 487 10.95 11.81 6.18
CA PHE A 487 9.65 12.32 5.79
C PHE A 487 9.68 12.91 4.37
N GLY A 488 8.64 12.62 3.57
CA GLY A 488 8.54 13.03 2.17
C GLY A 488 9.38 12.19 1.20
N SER A 489 10.02 11.11 1.68
CA SER A 489 10.65 10.11 0.80
C SER A 489 9.67 9.02 0.34
N ASP A 490 8.39 9.11 0.73
CA ASP A 490 7.39 8.13 0.40
C ASP A 490 7.29 7.91 -1.12
N GLN A 491 7.33 6.65 -1.49
CA GLN A 491 7.38 6.22 -2.87
C GLN A 491 6.03 5.65 -3.27
N PHE A 492 5.48 6.13 -4.39
CA PHE A 492 4.39 5.44 -5.06
C PHE A 492 4.93 4.36 -6.01
N PHE A 493 4.15 3.30 -6.20
CA PHE A 493 4.52 2.16 -7.04
C PHE A 493 3.54 2.03 -8.19
N PRO A 494 3.95 1.83 -9.44
CA PRO A 494 2.99 1.66 -10.53
C PRO A 494 2.35 0.26 -10.54
N TYR A 495 2.80 -0.67 -9.71
CA TYR A 495 2.35 -2.06 -9.65
C TYR A 495 2.40 -2.58 -8.21
N VAL A 496 1.84 -3.76 -7.97
CA VAL A 496 1.88 -4.42 -6.66
C VAL A 496 3.32 -4.79 -6.30
N ILE A 497 3.74 -4.41 -5.10
CA ILE A 497 4.96 -4.95 -4.49
C ILE A 497 4.58 -6.25 -3.79
N LYS A 498 5.16 -7.37 -4.22
CA LYS A 498 4.76 -8.71 -3.75
C LYS A 498 5.33 -9.00 -2.36
N GLN A 499 6.50 -8.45 -2.07
CA GLN A 499 7.15 -8.59 -0.77
C GLN A 499 8.10 -7.42 -0.53
N ASP A 500 7.63 -6.37 0.13
CA ASP A 500 8.46 -5.21 0.48
C ASP A 500 9.60 -5.59 1.45
N MET A 501 10.43 -4.61 1.79
CA MET A 501 11.54 -4.79 2.74
C MET A 501 11.10 -5.23 4.15
N HIS A 502 9.81 -5.14 4.48
CA HIS A 502 9.22 -5.59 5.74
C HIS A 502 8.39 -6.87 5.61
N ARG A 503 8.38 -7.51 4.42
CA ARG A 503 7.66 -8.75 4.07
C ARG A 503 6.14 -8.59 3.93
N GLN A 504 5.68 -7.41 3.57
CA GLN A 504 4.28 -7.10 3.27
C GLN A 504 4.05 -6.99 1.76
N ILE A 505 2.82 -7.28 1.34
CA ILE A 505 2.31 -6.93 0.01
C ILE A 505 1.88 -5.46 0.07
N ILE A 506 2.32 -4.66 -0.91
CA ILE A 506 1.84 -3.28 -1.07
C ILE A 506 0.90 -3.23 -2.27
N ILE A 507 -0.38 -2.95 -2.00
CA ILE A 507 -1.32 -2.52 -3.03
C ILE A 507 -1.06 -1.04 -3.30
N PRO A 508 -0.72 -0.66 -4.55
CA PRO A 508 -0.20 0.65 -4.83
C PRO A 508 -1.28 1.73 -4.73
N GLU A 509 -0.91 2.92 -4.25
CA GLU A 509 -1.65 4.17 -4.41
C GLU A 509 -0.89 5.03 -5.44
N THR A 510 -1.46 5.29 -6.63
CA THR A 510 -0.69 5.76 -7.80
C THR A 510 -1.12 7.11 -8.37
N LEU A 511 -2.34 7.56 -8.09
CA LEU A 511 -2.95 8.74 -8.69
C LEU A 511 -3.26 9.84 -7.67
N GLY A 512 -2.97 9.62 -6.39
CA GLY A 512 -3.33 10.49 -5.29
C GLY A 512 -4.84 10.56 -5.08
N TYR A 513 -5.35 11.79 -4.95
CA TYR A 513 -6.75 12.05 -4.68
C TYR A 513 -7.25 13.32 -5.38
N ILE A 514 -8.57 13.48 -5.43
CA ILE A 514 -9.21 14.67 -6.00
C ILE A 514 -9.09 15.83 -5.01
N ASN A 515 -8.46 16.92 -5.42
CA ASN A 515 -8.32 18.17 -4.65
C ASN A 515 -8.57 19.39 -5.55
N PRO A 516 -9.84 19.77 -5.78
CA PRO A 516 -10.18 20.85 -6.70
C PRO A 516 -9.62 22.20 -6.26
N SER A 517 -9.51 22.44 -4.95
CA SER A 517 -8.92 23.65 -4.38
C SER A 517 -7.44 23.81 -4.74
N ALA A 518 -6.73 22.70 -4.88
CA ALA A 518 -5.35 22.67 -5.34
C ALA A 518 -5.21 22.61 -6.87
N GLY A 519 -6.32 22.56 -7.62
CA GLY A 519 -6.33 22.41 -9.09
C GLY A 519 -6.28 20.96 -9.58
N ARG A 520 -6.43 19.97 -8.68
CA ARG A 520 -6.42 18.54 -8.99
C ARG A 520 -7.86 18.01 -9.11
N ASP A 521 -8.39 18.07 -10.33
CA ASP A 521 -9.75 17.66 -10.68
C ASP A 521 -9.80 16.20 -11.22
N PRO A 522 -10.99 15.65 -11.55
CA PRO A 522 -11.11 14.33 -12.17
C PRO A 522 -10.24 14.14 -13.42
N GLN A 523 -10.19 15.15 -14.30
CA GLN A 523 -9.43 15.08 -15.55
C GLN A 523 -7.92 14.91 -15.29
N ALA A 524 -7.37 15.56 -14.26
CA ALA A 524 -5.97 15.38 -13.87
C ALA A 524 -5.66 13.92 -13.50
N LEU A 525 -6.54 13.25 -12.72
CA LEU A 525 -6.37 11.84 -12.37
C LEU A 525 -6.52 10.91 -13.60
N ILE A 526 -7.46 11.21 -14.50
CA ILE A 526 -7.66 10.45 -15.74
C ILE A 526 -6.44 10.58 -16.65
N ASP A 527 -5.86 11.77 -16.75
CA ASP A 527 -4.64 12.03 -17.52
C ASP A 527 -3.43 11.29 -16.93
N ASP A 528 -3.29 11.24 -15.59
CA ASP A 528 -2.26 10.47 -14.90
C ASP A 528 -2.45 8.96 -15.10
N ALA A 529 -3.69 8.47 -15.03
CA ALA A 529 -4.03 7.07 -15.30
C ALA A 529 -3.65 6.70 -16.75
N LYS A 530 -4.00 7.54 -17.71
CA LYS A 530 -3.62 7.34 -19.12
C LYS A 530 -2.12 7.27 -19.33
N ARG A 531 -1.34 8.12 -18.66
CA ARG A 531 0.13 8.06 -18.70
C ARG A 531 0.67 6.80 -18.04
N THR A 532 0.00 6.28 -17.01
CA THR A 532 0.37 5.04 -16.31
C THR A 532 0.29 3.80 -17.20
N LEU A 533 -0.49 3.82 -18.28
CA LEU A 533 -0.57 2.74 -19.28
C LEU A 533 0.77 2.45 -20.02
N VAL A 534 1.78 3.31 -19.89
CA VAL A 534 3.14 3.00 -20.38
C VAL A 534 3.77 1.82 -19.64
N VAL A 535 3.36 1.59 -18.39
CA VAL A 535 3.73 0.44 -17.57
C VAL A 535 2.81 -0.72 -17.90
N ARG A 536 3.38 -1.82 -18.39
CA ARG A 536 2.62 -2.95 -18.95
C ARG A 536 1.63 -3.61 -17.98
N ASP A 537 1.88 -3.53 -16.68
CA ASP A 537 1.03 -4.03 -15.60
C ASP A 537 0.65 -2.91 -14.62
N GLY A 538 0.59 -1.67 -15.13
CA GLY A 538 0.39 -0.46 -14.34
C GLY A 538 -1.00 -0.33 -13.71
N TRP A 539 -1.06 0.15 -12.47
CA TRP A 539 -2.25 0.33 -11.64
C TRP A 539 -2.76 1.77 -11.64
N ALA A 540 -4.08 1.95 -11.69
CA ALA A 540 -4.77 3.24 -11.49
C ALA A 540 -5.48 3.27 -10.13
N SER A 541 -4.75 3.63 -9.08
CA SER A 541 -5.24 3.62 -7.71
C SER A 541 -5.37 5.03 -7.17
N PHE A 542 -6.52 5.35 -6.56
CA PHE A 542 -6.75 6.66 -5.94
C PHE A 542 -7.62 6.55 -4.70
N PHE A 543 -7.62 7.61 -3.89
CA PHE A 543 -8.56 7.76 -2.78
C PHE A 543 -9.49 8.95 -2.94
N PHE A 544 -10.63 8.89 -2.26
CA PHE A 544 -11.68 9.90 -2.31
C PHE A 544 -12.17 10.25 -0.90
N HIS A 545 -12.22 11.56 -0.62
CA HIS A 545 -12.81 12.07 0.62
C HIS A 545 -14.32 12.29 0.44
N THR A 546 -15.13 11.69 1.31
CA THR A 546 -16.59 11.68 1.14
C THR A 546 -17.28 13.02 1.41
N PHE A 547 -16.53 14.06 1.79
CA PHE A 547 -17.04 15.43 1.88
C PHE A 547 -17.03 16.17 0.54
N LEU A 548 -16.38 15.62 -0.49
CA LEU A 548 -16.37 16.16 -1.85
C LEU A 548 -17.66 15.81 -2.60
N ASP A 549 -17.92 16.53 -3.69
CA ASP A 549 -19.06 16.26 -4.57
C ASP A 549 -18.93 14.87 -5.22
N LEU A 550 -20.01 14.09 -5.18
CA LEU A 550 -20.10 12.75 -5.75
C LEU A 550 -19.99 12.76 -7.28
N GLU A 551 -20.31 13.87 -7.95
CA GLU A 551 -20.12 13.99 -9.39
C GLU A 551 -18.63 13.85 -9.77
N LEU A 552 -17.73 14.40 -8.95
CA LEU A 552 -16.28 14.26 -9.15
C LEU A 552 -15.82 12.80 -9.07
N LEU A 553 -16.35 12.04 -8.10
CA LEU A 553 -16.07 10.61 -7.99
C LEU A 553 -16.61 9.85 -9.20
N SER A 554 -17.84 10.16 -9.62
CA SER A 554 -18.46 9.51 -10.79
C SER A 554 -17.66 9.75 -12.07
N GLU A 555 -17.23 10.99 -12.31
CA GLU A 555 -16.42 11.38 -13.48
C GLU A 555 -15.08 10.64 -13.50
N THR A 556 -14.35 10.63 -12.38
CA THR A 556 -13.06 9.92 -12.27
C THR A 556 -13.22 8.43 -12.54
N ILE A 557 -14.24 7.77 -11.98
CA ILE A 557 -14.51 6.34 -12.20
C ILE A 557 -14.79 6.05 -13.68
N ASP A 558 -15.65 6.85 -14.30
CA ASP A 558 -16.06 6.65 -15.68
C ASP A 558 -14.89 6.91 -16.64
N GLY A 559 -14.05 7.92 -16.35
CA GLY A 559 -12.84 8.22 -17.12
C GLY A 559 -11.75 7.15 -16.99
N ILE A 560 -11.46 6.67 -15.78
CA ILE A 560 -10.48 5.58 -15.57
C ILE A 560 -10.92 4.31 -16.30
N ARG A 561 -12.21 3.96 -16.25
CA ARG A 561 -12.76 2.83 -17.03
C ARG A 561 -12.64 3.06 -18.55
N ALA A 562 -12.86 4.28 -19.02
CA ALA A 562 -12.76 4.61 -20.44
C ALA A 562 -11.34 4.44 -21.00
N GLU A 563 -10.30 4.63 -20.16
CA GLU A 563 -8.90 4.35 -20.52
C GLU A 563 -8.56 2.85 -20.47
N GLY A 564 -9.50 1.99 -20.08
CA GLY A 564 -9.38 0.52 -20.15
C GLY A 564 -9.04 -0.17 -18.84
N TYR A 565 -9.11 0.53 -17.70
CA TYR A 565 -8.84 -0.04 -16.38
C TYR A 565 -10.03 -0.82 -15.80
N GLU A 566 -9.74 -1.86 -15.03
CA GLU A 566 -10.73 -2.67 -14.30
C GLU A 566 -10.59 -2.51 -12.78
N PHE A 567 -11.66 -2.06 -12.10
CA PHE A 567 -11.65 -1.91 -10.64
C PHE A 567 -11.66 -3.27 -9.92
N VAL A 568 -10.68 -3.51 -9.05
CA VAL A 568 -10.50 -4.77 -8.30
C VAL A 568 -10.82 -4.61 -6.81
N SER A 569 -11.21 -5.69 -6.14
CA SER A 569 -11.44 -5.67 -4.69
C SER A 569 -10.18 -6.06 -3.93
N LEU A 570 -9.92 -5.41 -2.79
CA LEU A 570 -8.87 -5.84 -1.87
C LEU A 570 -9.11 -7.27 -1.35
N ALA A 571 -10.37 -7.68 -1.23
CA ALA A 571 -10.74 -9.03 -0.77
C ALA A 571 -10.52 -10.13 -1.82
N ASP A 572 -10.14 -9.75 -3.05
CA ASP A 572 -9.71 -10.71 -4.09
C ASP A 572 -8.27 -11.20 -3.85
N PHE A 573 -7.50 -10.55 -2.97
CA PHE A 573 -6.13 -10.90 -2.59
C PHE A 573 -6.08 -11.87 -1.39
N ASN A 574 -4.93 -12.55 -1.23
CA ASN A 574 -4.63 -13.32 -0.03
C ASN A 574 -4.19 -12.38 1.09
N ASN A 575 -5.11 -11.98 1.95
CA ASN A 575 -4.83 -11.12 3.09
C ASN A 575 -4.86 -11.92 4.39
N LYS A 576 -4.01 -11.54 5.34
CA LYS A 576 -4.01 -12.09 6.69
C LYS A 576 -3.73 -10.98 7.70
N VAL A 577 -4.64 -10.87 8.66
CA VAL A 577 -4.50 -10.03 9.85
C VAL A 577 -4.44 -10.93 11.06
N THR A 578 -3.38 -10.84 11.86
CA THR A 578 -3.14 -11.74 13.00
C THR A 578 -2.94 -10.95 14.29
N THR A 579 -3.61 -11.37 15.35
CA THR A 579 -3.25 -11.01 16.73
C THR A 579 -2.93 -12.30 17.49
N ARG A 580 -2.66 -12.21 18.80
CA ARG A 580 -2.34 -13.36 19.64
C ARG A 580 -3.36 -14.50 19.53
N ASP A 581 -4.64 -14.17 19.60
CA ASP A 581 -5.76 -15.11 19.73
C ASP A 581 -6.84 -14.90 18.66
N ARG A 582 -6.56 -14.09 17.63
CA ARG A 582 -7.44 -13.86 16.49
C ARG A 582 -6.68 -13.88 15.17
N VAL A 583 -7.37 -14.26 14.12
CA VAL A 583 -6.93 -14.08 12.75
C VAL A 583 -8.12 -13.80 11.84
N THR A 584 -7.91 -12.92 10.87
CA THR A 584 -8.84 -12.62 9.79
C THR A 584 -8.11 -12.89 8.48
N VAL A 585 -8.70 -13.70 7.58
CA VAL A 585 -8.07 -14.05 6.29
C VAL A 585 -9.04 -13.97 5.12
N THR A 586 -8.50 -13.67 3.94
CA THR A 586 -9.17 -13.81 2.63
C THR A 586 -8.36 -14.75 1.74
N GLY A 587 -9.02 -15.37 0.76
CA GLY A 587 -8.38 -16.27 -0.19
C GLY A 587 -7.82 -17.55 0.44
N THR A 588 -6.55 -17.85 0.21
CA THR A 588 -5.85 -19.04 0.72
C THR A 588 -4.75 -18.68 1.70
N SER A 589 -4.71 -19.34 2.85
CA SER A 589 -3.68 -19.06 3.86
C SER A 589 -3.46 -20.23 4.82
N ASP A 590 -2.20 -20.45 5.19
CA ASP A 590 -1.84 -21.22 6.38
C ASP A 590 -1.96 -20.34 7.62
N VAL A 591 -2.75 -20.82 8.56
CA VAL A 591 -3.13 -20.11 9.77
C VAL A 591 -2.61 -20.85 11.00
N LYS A 592 -1.94 -20.11 11.89
CA LYS A 592 -1.54 -20.56 13.22
C LYS A 592 -2.06 -19.56 14.25
N ILE A 593 -2.82 -20.04 15.23
CA ILE A 593 -3.43 -19.21 16.29
C ILE A 593 -3.21 -19.89 17.64
N SER A 594 -2.93 -19.12 18.69
CA SER A 594 -2.69 -19.65 20.03
C SER A 594 -3.83 -19.25 20.97
N PHE A 595 -4.51 -20.23 21.55
CA PHE A 595 -5.57 -19.99 22.54
C PHE A 595 -5.07 -20.20 23.98
N ASN A 596 -5.67 -19.50 24.94
CA ASN A 596 -5.38 -19.67 26.36
C ASN A 596 -6.67 -19.83 27.19
N GLY A 597 -7.24 -21.03 27.19
CA GLY A 597 -8.47 -21.32 27.95
C GLY A 597 -9.71 -20.63 27.37
N GLN A 598 -9.73 -20.39 26.05
CA GLN A 598 -10.82 -19.71 25.34
C GLN A 598 -11.62 -20.70 24.49
N TYR A 599 -12.89 -20.41 24.23
CA TYR A 599 -13.62 -21.10 23.17
C TYR A 599 -13.14 -20.60 21.82
N LYS A 600 -12.83 -21.51 20.89
CA LYS A 600 -12.55 -21.15 19.51
C LYS A 600 -13.86 -20.82 18.81
N HIS A 601 -13.94 -19.65 18.22
CA HIS A 601 -15.03 -19.21 17.36
C HIS A 601 -14.50 -19.10 15.93
N GLU A 602 -15.16 -19.76 14.98
CA GLU A 602 -14.86 -19.66 13.55
C GLU A 602 -16.09 -19.11 12.83
N MET A 603 -15.90 -18.07 12.03
CA MET A 603 -16.93 -17.45 11.22
C MET A 603 -16.45 -17.29 9.79
N VAL A 604 -17.33 -17.50 8.82
CA VAL A 604 -17.13 -17.11 7.42
C VAL A 604 -18.16 -16.05 7.08
N ILE A 605 -17.70 -14.95 6.51
CA ILE A 605 -18.47 -13.77 6.14
C ILE A 605 -18.45 -13.65 4.62
N ASN A 606 -19.59 -13.36 4.00
CA ASN A 606 -19.67 -13.10 2.55
C ASN A 606 -19.19 -11.68 2.20
N GLU A 607 -19.19 -11.36 0.90
CA GLU A 607 -18.74 -10.05 0.37
C GLU A 607 -19.60 -8.85 0.84
N PHE A 608 -20.75 -9.09 1.46
CA PHE A 608 -21.66 -8.06 1.98
C PHE A 608 -21.68 -7.99 3.52
N GLY A 609 -20.69 -8.61 4.17
CA GLY A 609 -20.58 -8.56 5.63
C GLY A 609 -21.54 -9.48 6.39
N GLU A 610 -22.25 -10.37 5.71
CA GLU A 610 -23.17 -11.30 6.36
C GLU A 610 -22.46 -12.61 6.76
N PRO A 611 -22.58 -13.07 8.01
CA PRO A 611 -22.09 -14.38 8.41
C PRO A 611 -22.85 -15.51 7.69
N ILE A 612 -22.13 -16.33 6.91
CA ILE A 612 -22.68 -17.48 6.17
C ILE A 612 -22.32 -18.83 6.82
N ASP A 613 -21.27 -18.86 7.65
CA ASP A 613 -20.94 -20.00 8.49
C ASP A 613 -20.45 -19.52 9.86
N HIS A 614 -20.79 -20.26 10.92
CA HIS A 614 -20.48 -19.86 12.29
C HIS A 614 -20.39 -21.09 13.19
N ASN A 615 -19.29 -21.25 13.90
CA ASN A 615 -19.02 -22.43 14.70
C ASN A 615 -18.23 -22.11 15.98
N TYR A 616 -18.66 -22.69 17.10
CA TYR A 616 -17.90 -22.67 18.36
C TYR A 616 -17.37 -24.05 18.73
N SER A 617 -16.16 -24.10 19.33
CA SER A 617 -15.65 -25.31 19.96
C SER A 617 -16.52 -25.76 21.14
N LEU A 618 -16.64 -27.07 21.34
CA LEU A 618 -17.45 -27.65 22.43
C LEU A 618 -16.95 -27.26 23.82
N GLY A 619 -15.62 -27.17 23.97
CA GLY A 619 -14.92 -26.74 25.17
C GLY A 619 -13.88 -25.68 24.87
N THR A 620 -13.21 -25.21 25.92
CA THR A 620 -12.09 -24.29 25.78
C THR A 620 -10.87 -24.99 25.18
N VAL A 621 -10.07 -24.22 24.46
CA VAL A 621 -8.84 -24.64 23.78
C VAL A 621 -7.67 -23.91 24.42
N THR A 622 -6.56 -24.63 24.59
CA THR A 622 -5.28 -24.09 25.04
C THR A 622 -4.19 -24.61 24.12
N GLY A 623 -3.29 -23.73 23.68
CA GLY A 623 -2.19 -24.05 22.78
C GLY A 623 -2.46 -23.66 21.33
N ASP A 624 -1.53 -24.06 20.46
CA ASP A 624 -1.51 -23.69 19.06
C ASP A 624 -2.48 -24.56 18.23
N VAL A 625 -3.27 -23.90 17.39
CA VAL A 625 -4.12 -24.52 16.38
C VAL A 625 -3.59 -24.11 15.01
N GLN A 626 -3.32 -25.09 14.17
CA GLN A 626 -2.96 -24.89 12.77
C GLN A 626 -4.12 -25.30 11.86
N LYS A 627 -4.36 -24.51 10.82
CA LYS A 627 -5.42 -24.76 9.84
C LYS A 627 -5.01 -24.19 8.48
N TYR A 628 -5.25 -24.97 7.43
CA TYR A 628 -5.24 -24.46 6.06
C TYR A 628 -6.62 -23.89 5.72
N VAL A 629 -6.66 -22.64 5.27
CA VAL A 629 -7.88 -21.93 4.88
C VAL A 629 -7.89 -21.75 3.37
N SER A 630 -9.04 -22.02 2.75
CA SER A 630 -9.31 -21.78 1.33
C SER A 630 -10.76 -21.32 1.20
N LEU A 631 -10.92 -20.07 0.77
CA LEU A 631 -12.21 -19.37 0.70
C LEU A 631 -12.60 -19.09 -0.76
N ARG A 632 -13.88 -18.83 -1.01
CA ARG A 632 -14.31 -18.30 -2.30
C ARG A 632 -13.85 -16.84 -2.43
N PRO A 633 -13.81 -16.28 -3.66
CA PRO A 633 -13.50 -14.86 -3.84
C PRO A 633 -14.35 -13.99 -2.92
N ARG A 634 -13.70 -13.04 -2.23
CA ARG A 634 -14.33 -12.05 -1.35
C ARG A 634 -15.02 -12.58 -0.08
N GLU A 635 -14.89 -13.88 0.21
CA GLU A 635 -15.23 -14.39 1.52
C GLU A 635 -14.10 -14.07 2.52
N VAL A 636 -14.48 -13.75 3.75
CA VAL A 636 -13.57 -13.48 4.86
C VAL A 636 -13.78 -14.54 5.94
N GLN A 637 -12.72 -15.22 6.37
CA GLN A 637 -12.77 -16.09 7.54
C GLN A 637 -12.14 -15.40 8.74
N VAL A 638 -12.90 -15.37 9.84
CA VAL A 638 -12.46 -14.91 11.15
C VAL A 638 -12.36 -16.13 12.06
N ILE A 639 -11.21 -16.30 12.72
CA ILE A 639 -11.02 -17.31 13.77
C ILE A 639 -10.53 -16.60 15.01
N GLU A 640 -11.26 -16.70 16.11
CA GLU A 640 -10.98 -15.94 17.33
C GLU A 640 -11.20 -16.75 18.62
N GLY A 641 -10.52 -16.32 19.68
CA GLY A 641 -10.69 -16.83 21.03
C GLY A 641 -11.71 -16.00 21.80
N VAL A 642 -12.81 -16.61 22.23
CA VAL A 642 -13.82 -15.94 23.07
C VAL A 642 -13.93 -16.60 24.45
N TYR A 643 -14.14 -15.79 25.49
CA TYR A 643 -14.30 -16.30 26.86
C TYR A 643 -15.74 -16.70 27.19
N ARG A 644 -16.72 -16.31 26.36
CA ARG A 644 -18.14 -16.66 26.53
C ARG A 644 -18.69 -17.24 25.23
N ARG A 645 -19.35 -18.39 25.33
CA ARG A 645 -20.12 -18.96 24.22
C ARG A 645 -21.59 -18.53 24.30
N PRO A 646 -22.32 -18.44 23.17
CA PRO A 646 -23.75 -18.28 23.19
C PRO A 646 -24.43 -19.43 23.97
N PRO A 647 -25.58 -19.19 24.62
CA PRO A 647 -26.26 -20.25 25.36
C PRO A 647 -26.76 -21.34 24.41
N PHE A 648 -26.69 -22.61 24.84
CA PHE A 648 -27.23 -23.76 24.12
C PHE A 648 -28.77 -23.70 24.13
N THR A 649 -29.32 -22.94 23.18
CA THR A 649 -30.76 -22.80 22.95
C THR A 649 -31.13 -23.37 21.59
N LEU A 650 -32.41 -23.72 21.35
CA LEU A 650 -32.88 -24.14 20.03
C LEU A 650 -32.52 -23.11 18.95
N ARG A 651 -32.62 -21.81 19.29
CA ARG A 651 -32.25 -20.70 18.42
C ARG A 651 -30.77 -20.75 18.04
N ASN A 652 -29.88 -21.14 18.95
CA ASN A 652 -28.42 -21.08 18.75
C ASN A 652 -27.82 -22.42 18.32
N LEU A 653 -28.60 -23.49 18.16
CA LEU A 653 -28.10 -24.82 17.79
C LEU A 653 -27.27 -24.79 16.49
N TYR A 654 -27.59 -23.91 15.55
CA TYR A 654 -26.87 -23.77 14.29
C TYR A 654 -25.43 -23.23 14.46
N LEU A 655 -25.14 -22.53 15.57
CA LEU A 655 -23.82 -21.98 15.90
C LEU A 655 -22.85 -23.05 16.45
N PHE A 656 -23.36 -24.25 16.72
CA PHE A 656 -22.58 -25.37 17.25
C PHE A 656 -22.57 -26.49 16.22
N ARG A 657 -21.47 -26.64 15.49
CA ARG A 657 -21.23 -27.84 14.69
C ARG A 657 -20.31 -28.76 15.49
N PRO A 658 -20.69 -30.04 15.69
CA PRO A 658 -19.75 -31.01 16.20
C PRO A 658 -18.65 -31.15 15.14
N THR A 659 -17.51 -30.47 15.36
CA THR A 659 -16.28 -30.80 14.66
C THR A 659 -15.87 -32.16 15.17
N ILE A 660 -16.30 -33.23 14.49
CA ILE A 660 -15.71 -34.56 14.71
C ILE A 660 -14.32 -34.49 14.09
N SER A 661 -13.37 -33.93 14.83
CA SER A 661 -11.96 -33.96 14.46
C SER A 661 -11.54 -35.42 14.33
N GLY A 662 -11.23 -35.84 13.10
CA GLY A 662 -10.70 -37.17 12.80
C GLY A 662 -11.56 -38.09 11.93
N VAL A 663 -12.76 -37.68 11.50
CA VAL A 663 -13.55 -38.48 10.54
C VAL A 663 -13.66 -37.75 9.20
N THR A 664 -12.61 -37.84 8.38
CA THR A 664 -12.61 -37.37 6.98
C THR A 664 -13.25 -38.38 6.02
N ASN A 665 -13.65 -39.55 6.51
CA ASN A 665 -14.17 -40.63 5.68
C ASN A 665 -15.72 -40.59 5.62
N PRO A 666 -16.34 -40.33 4.47
CA PRO A 666 -17.79 -40.31 4.32
C PRO A 666 -18.46 -41.65 4.69
N VAL A 667 -17.74 -42.78 4.59
CA VAL A 667 -18.23 -44.09 5.02
C VAL A 667 -18.41 -44.15 6.55
N ALA A 668 -17.51 -43.55 7.31
CA ALA A 668 -17.59 -43.56 8.76
C ALA A 668 -18.75 -42.68 9.30
N LEU A 669 -19.07 -41.57 8.61
CA LEU A 669 -20.26 -40.77 8.90
C LEU A 669 -21.57 -41.54 8.64
N VAL A 670 -21.64 -42.30 7.54
CA VAL A 670 -22.78 -43.18 7.24
C VAL A 670 -22.90 -44.29 8.28
N LEU A 671 -21.79 -44.91 8.68
CA LEU A 671 -21.80 -45.96 9.72
C LEU A 671 -22.23 -45.43 11.09
N LEU A 672 -21.80 -44.21 11.46
CA LEU A 672 -22.26 -43.53 12.69
C LEU A 672 -23.77 -43.26 12.64
N PHE A 673 -24.27 -42.77 11.51
CA PHE A 673 -25.70 -42.51 11.32
C PHE A 673 -26.55 -43.79 11.36
N VAL A 674 -26.08 -44.86 10.72
CA VAL A 674 -26.72 -46.19 10.77
C VAL A 674 -26.68 -46.75 12.20
N GLY A 675 -25.56 -46.62 12.90
CA GLY A 675 -25.40 -47.00 14.31
C GLY A 675 -26.38 -46.27 15.24
N MET A 676 -26.57 -44.96 15.03
CA MET A 676 -27.49 -44.15 15.80
C MET A 676 -28.96 -44.52 15.52
N LEU A 677 -29.33 -44.75 14.25
CA LEU A 677 -30.66 -45.21 13.86
C LEU A 677 -30.98 -46.60 14.43
N THR A 678 -30.01 -47.50 14.44
CA THR A 678 -30.17 -48.83 15.03
C THR A 678 -30.35 -48.76 16.54
N MET A 679 -29.55 -47.97 17.26
CA MET A 679 -29.79 -47.71 18.69
C MET A 679 -31.19 -47.15 18.96
N LEU A 680 -31.66 -46.20 18.14
CA LEU A 680 -32.99 -45.61 18.30
C LEU A 680 -34.09 -46.67 18.07
N ALA A 681 -33.93 -47.53 17.07
CA ALA A 681 -34.85 -48.63 16.82
C ALA A 681 -34.88 -49.63 18.00
N PHE A 682 -33.72 -49.98 18.56
CA PHE A 682 -33.66 -50.82 19.76
C PHE A 682 -34.33 -50.17 20.97
N LEU A 683 -34.17 -48.86 21.17
CA LEU A 683 -34.84 -48.13 22.24
C LEU A 683 -36.37 -48.16 22.09
N VAL A 684 -36.89 -47.96 20.87
CA VAL A 684 -38.32 -48.04 20.57
C VAL A 684 -38.87 -49.44 20.80
N ILE A 685 -38.15 -50.47 20.35
CA ILE A 685 -38.52 -51.88 20.58
C ILE A 685 -38.53 -52.18 22.08
N TRP A 686 -37.52 -51.73 22.82
CA TRP A 686 -37.42 -51.93 24.26
C TRP A 686 -38.58 -51.25 25.01
N LEU A 687 -38.89 -49.98 24.67
CA LEU A 687 -40.05 -49.26 25.22
C LEU A 687 -41.37 -49.97 24.91
N PHE A 688 -41.54 -50.50 23.70
CA PHE A 688 -42.71 -51.29 23.32
C PHE A 688 -42.82 -52.60 24.11
N LEU A 689 -41.70 -53.29 24.33
CA LEU A 689 -41.68 -54.53 25.13
C LEU A 689 -41.99 -54.25 26.61
N VAL A 690 -41.44 -53.18 27.18
CA VAL A 690 -41.70 -52.76 28.58
C VAL A 690 -43.16 -52.34 28.77
N THR A 691 -43.74 -51.59 27.83
CA THR A 691 -45.16 -51.20 27.88
C THR A 691 -46.09 -52.40 27.69
N ARG A 692 -45.72 -53.37 26.84
CA ARG A 692 -46.50 -54.60 26.66
C ARG A 692 -46.49 -55.50 27.89
N THR A 693 -45.34 -55.68 28.55
CA THR A 693 -45.23 -56.52 29.76
C THR A 693 -45.92 -55.90 30.97
N THR A 694 -45.85 -54.57 31.12
CA THR A 694 -46.62 -53.84 32.14
C THR A 694 -48.13 -53.90 31.87
N TYR A 695 -48.57 -53.82 30.61
CA TYR A 695 -49.99 -53.94 30.25
C TYR A 695 -50.54 -55.36 30.44
N SER A 696 -49.77 -56.40 30.11
CA SER A 696 -50.19 -57.80 30.34
C SER A 696 -50.25 -58.15 31.83
N GLY A 697 -49.27 -57.69 32.63
CA GLY A 697 -49.28 -57.87 34.08
C GLY A 697 -50.46 -57.16 34.76
N ALA A 698 -50.81 -55.96 34.30
CA ALA A 698 -51.98 -55.23 34.79
C ALA A 698 -53.30 -55.92 34.44
N LYS A 699 -53.42 -56.54 33.24
CA LYS A 699 -54.60 -57.31 32.84
C LYS A 699 -54.79 -58.58 33.69
N GLN A 700 -53.70 -59.27 34.02
CA GLN A 700 -53.73 -60.50 34.81
C GLN A 700 -54.15 -60.23 36.27
N LEU A 701 -53.63 -59.15 36.86
CA LEU A 701 -54.05 -58.67 38.20
C LEU A 701 -55.51 -58.21 38.27
N VAL A 702 -56.07 -57.71 37.16
CA VAL A 702 -57.49 -57.31 37.09
C VAL A 702 -58.41 -58.52 36.85
N ALA A 703 -57.95 -59.54 36.12
CA ALA A 703 -58.67 -60.80 35.93
C ALA A 703 -58.72 -61.65 37.22
N GLU A 704 -57.59 -61.78 37.94
CA GLU A 704 -57.53 -62.49 39.23
C GLU A 704 -58.40 -61.82 40.30
N ARG A 705 -58.53 -60.48 40.30
CA ARG A 705 -59.45 -59.76 41.20
C ARG A 705 -60.94 -59.92 40.84
N ARG A 706 -61.26 -60.40 39.64
CA ARG A 706 -62.64 -60.60 39.16
C ARG A 706 -63.11 -62.06 39.18
N GLY A 707 -62.22 -63.02 39.49
CA GLY A 707 -62.59 -64.43 39.61
C GLY A 707 -63.01 -65.09 38.30
N GLU A 708 -62.47 -64.62 37.17
CA GLU A 708 -62.72 -65.23 35.85
C GLU A 708 -61.55 -66.15 35.49
N ASP A 709 -61.86 -67.40 35.16
CA ASP A 709 -60.89 -68.44 34.80
C ASP A 709 -60.33 -68.16 33.39
N VAL A 710 -59.01 -68.02 33.28
CA VAL A 710 -58.33 -67.65 32.03
C VAL A 710 -57.66 -68.88 31.43
N GLY A 711 -58.42 -69.59 30.58
CA GLY A 711 -57.91 -70.61 29.67
C GLY A 711 -57.25 -70.03 28.43
#